data_AF-A0A026WBH7-F1
#
_entry.id   AF-A0A026WBH7-F1
#
_cell.length_a   1.000
_cell.length_b   1.000
_cell.length_c   1.000
_cell.angle_alpha   90.00
_cell.angle_beta   90.00
_cell.angle_gamma   90.00
#
_symmetry.space_group_name_H-M   'P 1'
#
loop_
_entity.id
_entity.type
_entity.pdbx_description
1 polymer ?
#
loop_
_entity_poly.entity_id
_entity_poly.type
_entity_poly.pdbx_seq_one_letter_code
_entity_poly.pdbx_strand_id
1 'polypeptide(L)'
;MHCDRDAGNVENGNKGKGLVGGLDGEKPEGRVLVLYTGGTIGMMRNELGGNDRDAGNVENGNKGKGLVGGLDGEKPEGRVLVLYTGGTIGMMRNELGALVPVANAFVKNLRRYPQLYDREYAEKRFGAMGPLVLPMSAIDNRRVVYSVLEYSKLNDSSNMNMTDWIRIANDIKESYEHFDGFVVLHGTDTLSYTASALSFMLEALGKIVILTGSQVPIFDTRSDGLDNFLASLVIAANFSIPEVCVFFGSTLLRGNRTSKVSATSFEAFQSPNFPPLATANINIEDFLNKIMFYKLRNFHQIFPVDYRSIFRPCAMEKFYVHASLNRNVGMLRLFPSITSSLVKAFVQAPIEGIVLQSYGAGNVPTNRDDIIEELRAAAKRGVIIVNITQCSTGTVSDTYEAGKLLQDAGVISGFDMTPEAALTKLAYVLSKREWDVETKRQMMQTNLRGELTSGRPPTIQDWDLVEAVARSLRLSSAAELQELGSILFPAMLNAAVIRRDIVKLESLKGYGADISQPNADGRTALHIACCVGDVKVVRHLLKMGANVHIKDHFDRTPLTDAIEHDHHEIIKVLLQCGAHLHGNAQLIGERMCAAATAGNMKRLRSFLLAGADLSQKDFGGRTPLHFAALHNHAEAIEFLLDHGADLDCVDMLGQTAGNLAEAAGGVDTTRFLRLYSAKRENSSANTSL
;
A
#
# COMPACT_ATOMS: atom_id res chain seq x y z
N MET A 1 64.70 37.03 -8.29
CA MET A 1 65.66 36.96 -7.16
C MET A 1 65.76 35.50 -6.72
N HIS A 2 66.92 35.09 -6.22
CA HIS A 2 67.37 33.74 -5.80
C HIS A 2 66.30 32.67 -5.47
N CYS A 3 66.44 31.41 -5.96
CA CYS A 3 67.44 30.37 -5.62
C CYS A 3 67.27 29.88 -4.16
N ASP A 4 67.43 28.60 -3.78
CA ASP A 4 67.92 27.38 -4.48
C ASP A 4 67.64 26.12 -3.61
N ARG A 5 67.63 24.90 -4.19
CA ARG A 5 68.16 23.62 -3.60
C ARG A 5 67.51 23.07 -2.29
N ASP A 6 67.79 21.88 -1.71
CA ASP A 6 68.33 20.52 -2.06
C ASP A 6 68.05 19.60 -0.81
N ALA A 7 68.24 18.26 -0.76
CA ALA A 7 68.11 17.13 -1.71
C ALA A 7 68.33 15.78 -0.94
N GLY A 8 67.70 14.67 -1.37
CA GLY A 8 67.90 13.31 -0.81
C GLY A 8 67.13 13.00 0.50
N ASN A 9 67.09 11.78 1.06
CA ASN A 9 67.64 10.44 0.73
C ASN A 9 67.02 9.39 1.73
N VAL A 10 66.96 8.06 1.56
CA VAL A 10 67.23 7.13 0.43
C VAL A 10 66.57 5.73 0.71
N GLU A 11 65.94 5.12 -0.31
CA GLU A 11 65.76 3.67 -0.64
C GLU A 11 65.23 2.54 0.31
N ASN A 12 64.81 1.46 -0.37
CA ASN A 12 64.71 0.03 0.02
C ASN A 12 63.53 -0.38 0.96
N GLY A 13 62.60 -1.27 0.59
CA GLY A 13 62.35 -2.01 -0.66
C GLY A 13 62.49 -3.54 -0.54
N ASN A 14 61.39 -4.30 -0.62
CA ASN A 14 61.40 -5.60 -1.31
C ASN A 14 60.00 -6.14 -1.69
N LYS A 15 60.01 -7.14 -2.57
CA LYS A 15 58.91 -7.75 -3.31
C LYS A 15 58.08 -8.74 -2.47
N GLY A 16 56.80 -8.90 -2.85
CA GLY A 16 55.99 -10.07 -2.49
C GLY A 16 54.74 -10.19 -3.38
N LYS A 17 54.74 -11.10 -4.36
CA LYS A 17 53.55 -11.45 -5.14
C LYS A 17 52.71 -12.48 -4.39
N GLY A 18 51.39 -12.33 -4.38
CA GLY A 18 50.46 -13.35 -3.87
C GLY A 18 49.05 -13.14 -4.42
N LEU A 19 48.66 -13.92 -5.43
CA LEU A 19 47.30 -14.02 -5.94
C LEU A 19 46.53 -15.09 -5.14
N VAL A 20 45.47 -14.73 -4.43
CA VAL A 20 44.33 -15.61 -4.12
C VAL A 20 43.07 -14.74 -4.09
N GLY A 21 42.01 -15.15 -4.78
CA GLY A 21 40.70 -14.48 -4.70
C GLY A 21 39.90 -14.97 -3.49
N GLY A 22 39.13 -14.07 -2.89
CA GLY A 22 38.20 -14.36 -1.80
C GLY A 22 36.87 -13.65 -2.03
N LEU A 23 35.77 -14.39 -1.92
CA LEU A 23 34.40 -13.87 -2.03
C LEU A 23 33.98 -13.30 -0.67
N ASP A 24 34.12 -12.00 -0.47
CA ASP A 24 33.49 -11.34 0.68
C ASP A 24 32.01 -11.05 0.37
N GLY A 25 31.17 -12.00 0.79
CA GLY A 25 29.73 -11.79 0.87
C GLY A 25 29.43 -10.80 1.98
N GLU A 26 28.82 -9.66 1.63
CA GLU A 26 28.31 -8.70 2.61
C GLU A 26 27.32 -9.39 3.56
N LYS A 27 27.64 -9.41 4.85
CA LYS A 27 26.70 -9.83 5.89
C LYS A 27 25.55 -8.82 5.94
N PRO A 28 24.29 -9.25 6.10
CA PRO A 28 23.20 -8.31 6.30
C PRO A 28 23.43 -7.53 7.59
N GLU A 29 23.54 -6.20 7.47
CA GLU A 29 23.60 -5.30 8.62
C GLU A 29 22.34 -5.47 9.49
N GLY A 30 22.53 -5.65 10.79
CA GLY A 30 21.43 -5.87 11.73
C GLY A 30 20.51 -4.66 11.83
N ARG A 31 19.38 -4.69 11.11
CA ARG A 31 18.34 -3.67 11.20
C ARG A 31 17.46 -3.92 12.43
N VAL A 32 17.53 -3.05 13.43
CA VAL A 32 16.53 -3.01 14.51
C VAL A 32 15.30 -2.25 14.01
N LEU A 33 14.42 -2.95 13.28
CA LEU A 33 13.06 -2.50 13.06
C LEU A 33 12.30 -2.70 14.38
N VAL A 34 12.19 -1.65 15.21
CA VAL A 34 11.30 -1.69 16.38
C VAL A 34 9.85 -1.59 15.88
N LEU A 35 9.34 -2.71 15.39
CA LEU A 35 7.90 -2.94 15.33
C LEU A 35 7.40 -2.93 16.77
N TYR A 36 6.73 -1.85 17.16
CA TYR A 36 5.96 -1.81 18.41
C TYR A 36 4.71 -2.68 18.26
N THR A 37 4.91 -4.00 18.21
CA THR A 37 3.91 -4.91 18.79
C THR A 37 3.81 -4.53 20.26
N GLY A 38 2.59 -4.33 20.76
CA GLY A 38 2.33 -3.75 22.09
C GLY A 38 2.63 -4.70 23.26
N GLY A 39 3.84 -5.24 23.34
CA GLY A 39 4.32 -6.08 24.43
C GLY A 39 5.06 -5.25 25.48
N THR A 40 4.47 -5.10 26.66
CA THR A 40 5.06 -4.38 27.79
C THR A 40 6.21 -5.19 28.40
N ILE A 41 7.45 -4.69 28.27
CA ILE A 41 8.56 -5.17 29.12
C ILE A 41 8.37 -4.59 30.52
N GLY A 42 8.20 -5.47 31.51
CA GLY A 42 7.91 -5.07 32.88
C GLY A 42 9.08 -4.34 33.56
N MET A 43 8.77 -3.27 34.28
CA MET A 43 9.64 -2.76 35.34
C MET A 43 9.01 -3.04 36.70
N MET A 44 9.71 -3.82 37.53
CA MET A 44 9.42 -3.94 38.94
C MET A 44 9.53 -2.57 39.62
N ARG A 45 8.55 -2.20 40.44
CA ARG A 45 8.74 -1.25 41.56
C ARG A 45 7.97 -1.71 42.78
N ASN A 46 8.64 -1.64 43.92
CA ASN A 46 8.10 -2.02 45.22
C ASN A 46 7.03 -1.03 45.70
N GLU A 47 6.07 -1.58 46.45
CA GLU A 47 5.46 -1.07 47.68
C GLU A 47 5.49 0.46 47.95
N LEU A 48 4.31 1.02 48.22
CA LEU A 48 3.93 1.41 49.60
C LEU A 48 2.45 1.85 49.72
N GLY A 49 1.73 1.21 50.65
CA GLY A 49 0.70 1.77 51.54
C GLY A 49 -0.42 2.68 51.02
N GLY A 50 -1.67 2.24 51.16
CA GLY A 50 -2.86 3.08 51.06
C GLY A 50 -4.17 2.31 51.21
N ASN A 51 -4.58 2.02 52.45
CA ASN A 51 -5.94 1.57 52.71
C ASN A 51 -6.92 2.72 52.43
N ASP A 52 -8.08 2.43 51.86
CA ASP A 52 -9.31 2.61 52.65
C ASP A 52 -10.43 1.70 52.16
N ARG A 53 -11.34 1.38 53.09
CA ARG A 53 -12.49 0.49 52.88
C ARG A 53 -13.74 1.34 52.81
N ASP A 54 -14.70 0.94 51.98
CA ASP A 54 -16.08 0.91 52.47
C ASP A 54 -16.93 -0.10 51.68
N ALA A 55 -17.87 -0.72 52.38
CA ALA A 55 -18.75 -1.77 51.86
C ALA A 55 -20.22 -1.32 51.93
N GLY A 56 -21.01 -1.58 50.88
CA GLY A 56 -22.30 -0.91 50.71
C GLY A 56 -23.36 -1.62 49.86
N ASN A 57 -23.64 -2.89 50.18
CA ASN A 57 -24.87 -3.63 49.89
C ASN A 57 -25.32 -3.94 48.43
N VAL A 58 -26.07 -5.05 48.36
CA VAL A 58 -26.61 -5.71 47.17
C VAL A 58 -28.10 -5.39 47.01
N GLU A 59 -28.59 -5.22 45.77
CA GLU A 59 -29.96 -5.65 45.44
C GLU A 59 -30.10 -6.10 43.97
N ASN A 60 -30.96 -7.09 43.73
CA ASN A 60 -31.02 -7.87 42.49
C ASN A 60 -31.86 -7.21 41.38
N GLY A 61 -31.36 -7.24 40.14
CA GLY A 61 -32.07 -6.73 38.96
C GLY A 61 -31.76 -7.51 37.68
N ASN A 62 -32.20 -8.76 37.59
CA ASN A 62 -31.90 -9.64 36.45
C ASN A 62 -32.58 -9.16 35.14
N LYS A 63 -31.80 -8.54 34.24
CA LYS A 63 -32.13 -8.37 32.82
C LYS A 63 -30.88 -8.58 31.96
N GLY A 64 -30.90 -9.62 31.12
CA GLY A 64 -29.81 -9.90 30.19
C GLY A 64 -29.58 -8.77 29.20
N LYS A 65 -28.47 -8.05 29.38
CA LYS A 65 -27.77 -7.32 28.32
C LYS A 65 -26.40 -7.95 28.17
N GLY A 66 -26.03 -8.32 26.94
CA GLY A 66 -24.64 -8.63 26.64
C GLY A 66 -23.81 -7.36 26.87
N LEU A 67 -22.93 -7.41 27.86
CA LEU A 67 -22.04 -6.30 28.20
C LEU A 67 -20.90 -6.22 27.19
N VAL A 68 -21.16 -5.60 26.04
CA VAL A 68 -20.11 -5.06 25.17
C VAL A 68 -19.57 -3.81 25.85
N GLY A 69 -18.68 -4.00 26.83
CA GLY A 69 -17.98 -2.94 27.56
C GLY A 69 -16.83 -2.37 26.74
N GLY A 70 -17.12 -1.88 25.52
CA GLY A 70 -16.16 -1.09 24.77
C GLY A 70 -15.95 0.29 25.42
N LEU A 71 -14.78 0.89 25.22
CA LEU A 71 -14.57 2.30 25.54
C LEU A 71 -15.41 3.16 24.58
N ASP A 72 -16.57 3.60 25.05
CA ASP A 72 -17.47 4.49 24.31
C ASP A 72 -16.74 5.80 23.93
N GLY A 73 -16.30 5.92 22.67
CA GLY A 73 -15.86 7.19 22.08
C GLY A 73 -14.71 7.17 21.08
N GLU A 74 -13.90 6.10 20.98
CA GLU A 74 -12.76 6.09 20.04
C GLU A 74 -13.21 5.76 18.59
N LYS A 75 -12.99 6.71 17.66
CA LYS A 75 -13.19 6.50 16.22
C LYS A 75 -12.11 5.54 15.67
N PRO A 76 -12.41 4.73 14.63
CA PRO A 76 -11.46 3.75 14.07
C PRO A 76 -10.14 4.39 13.60
N GLU A 77 -9.02 3.68 13.78
CA GLU A 77 -7.69 4.14 13.36
C GLU A 77 -7.42 3.81 11.89
N GLY A 78 -6.70 4.67 11.16
CA GLY A 78 -6.09 4.39 9.86
C GLY A 78 -4.56 4.45 9.97
N ARG A 79 -3.88 3.37 9.56
CA ARG A 79 -2.43 3.19 9.82
C ARG A 79 -1.59 3.42 8.57
N VAL A 80 -0.63 4.35 8.62
CA VAL A 80 0.22 4.72 7.48
C VAL A 80 1.71 4.54 7.78
N LEU A 81 2.45 3.91 6.88
CA LEU A 81 3.91 3.92 6.93
C LEU A 81 4.48 5.02 6.03
N VAL A 82 5.33 5.86 6.60
CA VAL A 82 6.08 6.89 5.89
C VAL A 82 7.51 6.42 5.69
N LEU A 83 7.90 6.20 4.44
CA LEU A 83 9.29 5.92 4.05
C LEU A 83 9.97 7.25 3.72
N TYR A 84 10.90 7.71 4.57
CA TYR A 84 11.64 8.94 4.33
C TYR A 84 12.99 8.64 3.67
N THR A 85 13.04 8.81 2.34
CA THR A 85 14.21 8.48 1.51
C THR A 85 15.14 9.67 1.28
N GLY A 86 14.65 10.89 1.48
CA GLY A 86 15.40 12.14 1.32
C GLY A 86 14.60 13.22 0.61
N GLY A 87 15.31 14.06 -0.15
CA GLY A 87 14.72 15.24 -0.81
C GLY A 87 14.52 16.46 0.10
N THR A 88 14.17 17.59 -0.53
CA THR A 88 14.08 18.92 0.09
C THR A 88 13.17 18.99 1.31
N ILE A 89 12.10 18.19 1.34
CA ILE A 89 11.06 18.24 2.38
C ILE A 89 11.58 18.09 3.81
N GLY A 90 12.63 17.29 4.03
CA GLY A 90 13.26 17.11 5.35
C GLY A 90 14.67 17.69 5.46
N MET A 91 15.12 18.49 4.49
CA MET A 91 16.40 19.20 4.61
C MET A 91 16.33 20.29 5.67
N MET A 92 17.44 20.51 6.38
CA MET A 92 17.59 21.56 7.39
C MET A 92 18.62 22.58 6.92
N ARG A 93 18.47 23.84 7.33
CA ARG A 93 19.50 24.86 7.11
C ARG A 93 20.64 24.69 8.12
N ASN A 94 21.87 24.62 7.63
CA ASN A 94 23.06 24.68 8.47
C ASN A 94 23.38 26.13 8.87
N GLU A 95 24.45 26.33 9.65
CA GLU A 95 24.91 27.65 10.12
C GLU A 95 25.25 28.64 8.98
N LEU A 96 25.51 28.12 7.77
CA LEU A 96 25.78 28.89 6.56
C LEU A 96 24.52 29.13 5.70
N GLY A 97 23.33 28.73 6.20
CA GLY A 97 22.04 28.88 5.53
C GLY A 97 21.76 27.86 4.41
N ALA A 98 22.70 26.98 4.11
CA ALA A 98 22.60 25.96 3.07
C ALA A 98 21.75 24.77 3.52
N LEU A 99 20.96 24.20 2.61
CA LEU A 99 20.12 23.04 2.87
C LEU A 99 20.95 21.75 2.86
N VAL A 100 20.87 20.99 3.96
CA VAL A 100 21.55 19.71 4.14
C VAL A 100 20.61 18.67 4.78
N PRO A 101 20.71 17.38 4.43
CA PRO A 101 20.02 16.32 5.15
C PRO A 101 20.66 16.15 6.55
N VAL A 102 19.84 15.99 7.59
CA VAL A 102 20.32 15.77 8.98
C VAL A 102 19.57 14.58 9.58
N ALA A 103 20.30 13.51 9.86
CA ALA A 103 19.73 12.26 10.36
C ALA A 103 18.97 12.44 11.69
N ASN A 104 17.79 11.82 11.79
CA ASN A 104 16.82 11.87 12.88
C ASN A 104 16.25 13.27 13.21
N ALA A 105 16.65 14.33 12.49
CA ALA A 105 16.12 15.67 12.72
C ALA A 105 14.63 15.76 12.32
N PHE A 106 14.26 15.07 11.23
CA PHE A 106 12.90 15.08 10.69
C PHE A 106 11.86 14.58 11.71
N VAL A 107 12.01 13.34 12.19
CA VAL A 107 11.10 12.74 13.18
C VAL A 107 11.07 13.51 14.50
N LYS A 108 12.22 14.03 14.95
CA LYS A 108 12.34 14.86 16.17
C LYS A 108 11.57 16.18 16.05
N ASN A 109 11.54 16.78 14.87
CA ASN A 109 10.79 18.00 14.61
C ASN A 109 9.30 17.74 14.40
N LEU A 110 8.91 16.62 13.78
CA LEU A 110 7.50 16.20 13.68
C LEU A 110 6.83 16.10 15.06
N ARG A 111 7.48 15.47 16.06
CA ARG A 111 6.98 15.39 17.45
C ARG A 111 6.82 16.74 18.16
N ARG A 112 7.33 17.83 17.58
CA ARG A 112 7.21 19.20 18.10
C ARG A 112 6.17 20.03 17.34
N TYR A 113 5.61 19.52 16.25
CA TYR A 113 4.77 20.28 15.33
C TYR A 113 3.29 19.91 15.55
N PRO A 114 2.46 20.77 16.19
CA PRO A 114 1.13 20.36 16.66
C PRO A 114 0.18 19.89 15.55
N GLN A 115 0.32 20.43 14.32
CA GLN A 115 -0.51 20.03 13.18
C GLN A 115 -0.19 18.62 12.66
N LEU A 116 0.97 18.06 13.01
CA LEU A 116 1.41 16.73 12.59
C LEU A 116 1.51 15.74 13.78
N TYR A 117 1.37 16.21 15.02
CA TYR A 117 1.47 15.35 16.21
C TYR A 117 0.57 15.82 17.35
N ASP A 118 -0.51 15.08 17.61
CA ASP A 118 -1.26 15.13 18.86
C ASP A 118 -0.51 14.34 19.94
N ARG A 119 0.21 15.10 20.76
CA ARG A 119 1.04 14.56 21.83
C ARG A 119 0.23 13.91 22.95
N GLU A 120 -0.91 14.48 23.33
CA GLU A 120 -1.70 14.02 24.48
C GLU A 120 -2.31 12.64 24.17
N TYR A 121 -2.91 12.50 23.00
CA TYR A 121 -3.45 11.22 22.55
C TYR A 121 -2.35 10.17 22.38
N ALA A 122 -1.24 10.52 21.71
CA ALA A 122 -0.16 9.57 21.45
C ALA A 122 0.53 9.07 22.74
N GLU A 123 0.86 9.97 23.68
CA GLU A 123 1.49 9.58 24.95
C GLU A 123 0.57 8.72 25.81
N LYS A 124 -0.74 9.01 25.85
CA LYS A 124 -1.73 8.21 26.58
C LYS A 124 -1.98 6.83 25.97
N ARG A 125 -2.04 6.74 24.63
CA ARG A 125 -2.46 5.54 23.90
C ARG A 125 -1.32 4.58 23.55
N PHE A 126 -0.12 5.11 23.32
CA PHE A 126 1.04 4.37 22.82
C PHE A 126 2.37 4.67 23.56
N GLY A 127 2.38 5.66 24.47
CA GLY A 127 3.59 6.09 25.18
C GLY A 127 4.49 7.04 24.37
N ALA A 128 5.45 7.67 25.04
CA ALA A 128 6.25 8.78 24.50
C ALA A 128 7.10 8.48 23.25
N MET A 129 7.43 7.20 23.00
CA MET A 129 8.18 6.76 21.81
C MET A 129 7.31 5.99 20.81
N GLY A 130 5.99 5.92 21.02
CA GLY A 130 5.04 5.29 20.10
C GLY A 130 4.90 6.02 18.76
N PRO A 131 4.03 5.52 17.85
CA PRO A 131 3.78 6.15 16.55
C PRO A 131 3.31 7.61 16.67
N LEU A 132 3.44 8.34 15.57
CA LEU A 132 2.91 9.69 15.45
C LEU A 132 1.41 9.61 15.16
N VAL A 133 0.64 10.60 15.62
CA VAL A 133 -0.81 10.64 15.43
C VAL A 133 -1.20 12.04 14.99
N LEU A 134 -1.89 12.18 13.85
CA LEU A 134 -2.40 13.48 13.43
C LEU A 134 -3.49 13.97 14.39
N PRO A 135 -3.63 15.28 14.65
CA PRO A 135 -4.80 15.84 15.32
C PRO A 135 -6.11 15.43 14.62
N MET A 136 -7.20 15.34 15.38
CA MET A 136 -8.50 14.94 14.83
C MET A 136 -9.47 16.13 14.77
N SER A 137 -10.08 16.32 13.62
CA SER A 137 -11.20 17.23 13.40
C SER A 137 -12.55 16.52 13.60
N ALA A 138 -13.60 17.30 13.84
CA ALA A 138 -14.96 16.76 14.01
C ALA A 138 -15.45 16.00 12.76
N ILE A 139 -15.00 16.42 11.57
CA ILE A 139 -15.34 15.83 10.27
C ILE A 139 -14.62 14.51 9.95
N ASP A 140 -13.53 14.18 10.65
CA ASP A 140 -12.71 13.02 10.30
C ASP A 140 -13.41 11.71 10.65
N ASN A 141 -13.47 10.76 9.72
CA ASN A 141 -14.07 9.45 9.97
C ASN A 141 -13.11 8.49 10.70
N ARG A 142 -11.80 8.60 10.46
CA ARG A 142 -10.76 7.74 11.05
C ARG A 142 -9.62 8.57 11.64
N ARG A 143 -9.02 8.09 12.74
CA ARG A 143 -7.83 8.71 13.36
C ARG A 143 -6.58 8.27 12.61
N VAL A 144 -5.79 9.20 12.07
CA VAL A 144 -4.57 8.84 11.33
C VAL A 144 -3.40 8.61 12.28
N VAL A 145 -2.94 7.37 12.34
CA VAL A 145 -1.74 6.93 13.09
C VAL A 145 -0.66 6.59 12.08
N TYR A 146 0.55 7.13 12.23
CA TYR A 146 1.62 6.92 11.27
C TYR A 146 2.99 6.70 11.90
N SER A 147 3.80 5.89 11.23
CA SER A 147 5.18 5.59 11.61
C SER A 147 6.12 6.11 10.53
N VAL A 148 7.28 6.63 10.90
CA VAL A 148 8.30 7.10 9.95
C VAL A 148 9.52 6.19 10.01
N LEU A 149 9.82 5.53 8.89
CA LEU A 149 11.07 4.82 8.66
C LEU A 149 12.01 5.74 7.89
N GLU A 150 12.97 6.32 8.60
CA GLU A 150 14.00 7.19 8.02
C GLU A 150 15.18 6.37 7.48
N TYR A 151 15.60 6.63 6.24
CA TYR A 151 16.73 5.93 5.63
C TYR A 151 18.07 6.45 6.16
N SER A 152 18.96 5.53 6.51
CA SER A 152 20.32 5.81 7.02
C SER A 152 21.15 6.74 6.13
N LYS A 153 20.97 6.65 4.81
CA LYS A 153 21.48 7.60 3.83
C LYS A 153 20.28 8.29 3.16
N LEU A 154 20.05 9.54 3.55
CA LEU A 154 19.08 10.41 2.88
C LEU A 154 19.65 10.83 1.52
N ASN A 155 18.96 10.46 0.46
CA ASN A 155 19.39 10.72 -0.92
C ASN A 155 18.81 12.05 -1.43
N ASP A 156 19.62 12.78 -2.18
CA ASP A 156 19.11 13.66 -3.23
C ASP A 156 18.54 12.76 -4.35
N SER A 157 17.34 13.08 -4.83
CA SER A 157 16.65 12.32 -5.88
C SER A 157 17.46 12.15 -7.16
N SER A 158 18.33 13.11 -7.50
CA SER A 158 19.22 13.03 -8.66
C SER A 158 20.24 11.88 -8.59
N ASN A 159 20.53 11.36 -7.38
CA ASN A 159 21.44 10.25 -7.15
C ASN A 159 20.74 8.89 -7.03
N MET A 160 19.40 8.86 -7.08
CA MET A 160 18.63 7.62 -6.91
C MET A 160 18.68 6.76 -8.17
N ASN A 161 18.78 5.45 -7.97
CA ASN A 161 18.87 4.46 -9.04
C ASN A 161 18.00 3.23 -8.73
N MET A 162 18.04 2.22 -9.61
CA MET A 162 17.23 1.00 -9.48
C MET A 162 17.41 0.27 -8.13
N THR A 163 18.58 0.34 -7.48
CA THR A 163 18.76 -0.26 -6.14
C THR A 163 17.92 0.42 -5.06
N ASP A 164 17.76 1.74 -5.15
CA ASP A 164 16.95 2.51 -4.21
C ASP A 164 15.46 2.19 -4.40
N TRP A 165 15.01 2.05 -5.66
CA TRP A 165 13.65 1.61 -5.99
C TRP A 165 13.34 0.20 -5.44
N ILE A 166 14.29 -0.74 -5.57
CA ILE A 166 14.18 -2.10 -5.02
C ILE A 166 14.09 -2.06 -3.48
N ARG A 167 14.89 -1.21 -2.82
CA ARG A 167 14.82 -1.03 -1.37
C ARG A 167 13.45 -0.52 -0.92
N ILE A 168 12.94 0.53 -1.55
CA ILE A 168 11.61 1.10 -1.24
C ILE A 168 10.52 0.03 -1.41
N ALA A 169 10.54 -0.70 -2.53
CA ALA A 169 9.56 -1.75 -2.79
C ALA A 169 9.61 -2.88 -1.74
N ASN A 170 10.80 -3.32 -1.35
CA ASN A 170 10.98 -4.36 -0.32
C ASN A 170 10.55 -3.89 1.08
N ASP A 171 10.89 -2.66 1.48
CA ASP A 171 10.46 -2.12 2.78
C ASP A 171 8.91 -1.97 2.84
N ILE A 172 8.24 -1.65 1.72
CA ILE A 172 6.76 -1.72 1.59
C ILE A 172 6.26 -3.16 1.75
N LYS A 173 6.94 -4.15 1.14
CA LYS A 173 6.58 -5.57 1.21
C LYS A 173 6.67 -6.15 2.62
N GLU A 174 7.77 -5.89 3.33
CA GLU A 174 7.95 -6.34 4.72
C GLU A 174 6.90 -5.73 5.65
N SER A 175 6.46 -4.50 5.36
CA SER A 175 5.48 -3.77 6.15
C SER A 175 4.03 -3.98 5.69
N TYR A 176 3.78 -4.73 4.60
CA TYR A 176 2.52 -4.63 3.85
C TYR A 176 1.28 -5.01 4.66
N GLU A 177 1.40 -5.96 5.58
CA GLU A 177 0.26 -6.46 6.39
C GLU A 177 -0.06 -5.56 7.59
N HIS A 178 0.90 -4.71 8.01
CA HIS A 178 0.82 -3.90 9.24
C HIS A 178 0.18 -2.51 9.05
N PHE A 179 0.10 -2.01 7.80
CA PHE A 179 -0.38 -0.66 7.48
C PHE A 179 -1.49 -0.69 6.42
N ASP A 180 -2.38 0.31 6.44
CA ASP A 180 -3.47 0.49 5.46
C ASP A 180 -2.98 1.14 4.16
N GLY A 181 -1.95 1.98 4.24
CA GLY A 181 -1.35 2.68 3.11
C GLY A 181 0.07 3.18 3.38
N PHE A 182 0.73 3.66 2.34
CA PHE A 182 2.13 4.05 2.35
C PHE A 182 2.32 5.45 1.79
N VAL A 183 3.22 6.22 2.40
CA VAL A 183 3.69 7.51 1.90
C VAL A 183 5.20 7.44 1.73
N VAL A 184 5.73 7.81 0.58
CA VAL A 184 7.17 7.85 0.30
C VAL A 184 7.57 9.31 0.13
N LEU A 185 8.35 9.82 1.09
CA LEU A 185 8.91 11.17 1.04
C LEU A 185 10.19 11.16 0.21
N HIS A 186 10.14 11.87 -0.92
CA HIS A 186 11.09 11.76 -2.02
C HIS A 186 11.48 13.14 -2.56
N GLY A 187 12.71 13.29 -3.06
CA GLY A 187 13.14 14.51 -3.77
C GLY A 187 12.43 14.67 -5.13
N THR A 188 12.17 15.90 -5.56
CA THR A 188 11.24 16.10 -6.68
C THR A 188 11.82 15.78 -8.06
N ASP A 189 13.15 15.79 -8.24
CA ASP A 189 13.77 15.74 -9.57
C ASP A 189 13.60 14.41 -10.32
N THR A 190 13.55 13.28 -9.61
CA THR A 190 13.35 11.95 -10.20
C THR A 190 12.07 11.26 -9.70
N LEU A 191 11.19 11.99 -9.01
CA LEU A 191 9.99 11.45 -8.36
C LEU A 191 9.09 10.69 -9.34
N SER A 192 8.87 11.22 -10.55
CA SER A 192 8.08 10.55 -11.60
C SER A 192 8.73 9.26 -12.12
N TYR A 193 10.06 9.15 -12.14
CA TYR A 193 10.75 7.88 -12.43
C TYR A 193 10.54 6.86 -11.33
N THR A 194 10.70 7.24 -10.05
CA THR A 194 10.47 6.33 -8.92
C THR A 194 9.00 5.91 -8.83
N ALA A 195 8.05 6.82 -9.04
CA ALA A 195 6.63 6.50 -9.09
C ALA A 195 6.28 5.52 -10.21
N SER A 196 6.86 5.71 -11.40
CA SER A 196 6.67 4.80 -12.54
C SER A 196 7.31 3.43 -12.29
N ALA A 197 8.54 3.39 -11.77
CA ALA A 197 9.24 2.15 -11.44
C ALA A 197 8.47 1.33 -10.39
N LEU A 198 8.10 1.95 -9.26
CA LEU A 198 7.30 1.30 -8.23
C LEU A 198 5.95 0.81 -8.77
N SER A 199 5.30 1.55 -9.68
CA SER A 199 4.04 1.11 -10.29
C SER A 199 4.16 -0.23 -11.02
N PHE A 200 5.27 -0.50 -11.71
CA PHE A 200 5.51 -1.81 -12.33
C PHE A 200 6.00 -2.87 -11.32
N MET A 201 6.88 -2.49 -10.40
CA MET A 201 7.49 -3.40 -9.42
C MET A 201 6.51 -3.92 -8.36
N LEU A 202 5.50 -3.14 -7.99
CA LEU A 202 4.48 -3.50 -7.00
C LEU A 202 3.33 -4.26 -7.69
N GLU A 203 3.49 -5.57 -7.83
CA GLU A 203 2.53 -6.43 -8.53
C GLU A 203 1.39 -6.88 -7.61
N ALA A 204 0.18 -6.98 -8.14
CA ALA A 204 -1.05 -7.27 -7.36
C ALA A 204 -1.24 -6.32 -6.15
N LEU A 205 -0.86 -5.03 -6.30
CA LEU A 205 -1.03 -4.00 -5.28
C LEU A 205 -2.52 -3.82 -4.93
N GLY A 206 -2.84 -3.85 -3.64
CA GLY A 206 -4.21 -3.68 -3.11
C GLY A 206 -4.37 -2.46 -2.19
N LYS A 207 -3.27 -1.78 -1.84
CA LYS A 207 -3.20 -0.63 -0.94
C LYS A 207 -2.52 0.54 -1.64
N ILE A 208 -2.78 1.75 -1.16
CA ILE A 208 -2.25 2.97 -1.78
C ILE A 208 -0.79 3.21 -1.41
N VAL A 209 0.00 3.66 -2.38
CA VAL A 209 1.39 4.11 -2.20
C VAL A 209 1.52 5.51 -2.79
N ILE A 210 1.59 6.55 -1.96
CA ILE A 210 1.70 7.94 -2.41
C ILE A 210 3.14 8.40 -2.34
N LEU A 211 3.73 8.79 -3.46
CA LEU A 211 4.98 9.57 -3.48
C LEU A 211 4.64 11.05 -3.30
N THR A 212 5.37 11.72 -2.43
CA THR A 212 5.25 13.17 -2.27
C THR A 212 6.59 13.77 -1.82
N GLY A 213 6.65 15.10 -1.78
CA GLY A 213 7.85 15.86 -1.44
C GLY A 213 7.50 17.35 -1.35
N SER A 214 8.48 18.21 -1.61
CA SER A 214 8.25 19.65 -1.64
C SER A 214 9.32 20.40 -2.44
N GLN A 215 9.04 21.65 -2.79
CA GLN A 215 10.04 22.60 -3.27
C GLN A 215 10.76 23.33 -2.11
N VAL A 216 10.10 23.46 -0.95
CA VAL A 216 10.64 24.13 0.25
C VAL A 216 10.59 23.16 1.44
N PRO A 217 11.59 23.11 2.36
CA PRO A 217 11.54 22.22 3.52
C PRO A 217 10.27 22.38 4.37
N ILE A 218 9.76 21.30 4.96
CA ILE A 218 8.46 21.30 5.67
C ILE A 218 8.42 22.25 6.88
N PHE A 219 9.58 22.55 7.47
CA PHE A 219 9.70 23.39 8.68
C PHE A 219 10.04 24.86 8.39
N ASP A 220 10.23 25.25 7.12
CA ASP A 220 10.34 26.66 6.72
C ASP A 220 8.94 27.31 6.74
N THR A 221 8.85 28.60 7.07
CA THR A 221 7.57 29.30 7.37
C THR A 221 6.57 29.37 6.21
N ARG A 222 7.03 29.26 4.97
CA ARG A 222 6.20 29.20 3.77
C ARG A 222 6.62 27.99 2.94
N SER A 223 6.00 26.85 3.21
CA SER A 223 6.35 25.56 2.63
C SER A 223 5.15 24.87 2.01
N ASP A 224 5.33 24.29 0.83
CA ASP A 224 4.38 23.36 0.20
C ASP A 224 4.43 21.95 0.84
N GLY A 225 5.51 21.63 1.55
CA GLY A 225 5.72 20.29 2.12
C GLY A 225 4.74 19.91 3.22
N LEU A 226 4.16 20.89 3.93
CA LEU A 226 3.21 20.62 5.01
C LEU A 226 1.88 20.11 4.45
N ASP A 227 1.30 20.84 3.51
CA ASP A 227 0.04 20.48 2.84
C ASP A 227 0.19 19.18 2.05
N ASN A 228 1.27 19.06 1.27
CA ASN A 228 1.62 17.84 0.52
C ASN A 228 1.69 16.61 1.43
N PHE A 229 2.38 16.69 2.57
CA PHE A 229 2.55 15.57 3.49
C PHE A 229 1.26 15.25 4.26
N LEU A 230 0.58 16.26 4.80
CA LEU A 230 -0.66 16.10 5.56
C LEU A 230 -1.75 15.45 4.69
N ALA A 231 -1.98 15.98 3.49
CA ALA A 231 -2.96 15.41 2.55
C ALA A 231 -2.58 13.98 2.14
N SER A 232 -1.29 13.69 1.90
CA SER A 232 -0.83 12.33 1.61
C SER A 232 -1.14 11.35 2.76
N LEU A 233 -0.88 11.73 4.02
CA LEU A 233 -1.23 10.90 5.19
C LEU A 233 -2.73 10.66 5.30
N VAL A 234 -3.55 11.71 5.14
CA VAL A 234 -5.01 11.62 5.22
C VAL A 234 -5.57 10.74 4.09
N ILE A 235 -5.09 10.92 2.85
CA ILE A 235 -5.50 10.09 1.71
C ILE A 235 -5.10 8.64 1.95
N ALA A 236 -3.85 8.38 2.34
CA ALA A 236 -3.33 7.03 2.56
C ALA A 236 -4.04 6.26 3.68
N ALA A 237 -4.55 6.96 4.70
CA ALA A 237 -5.30 6.36 5.80
C ALA A 237 -6.79 6.12 5.49
N ASN A 238 -7.41 6.93 4.63
CA ASN A 238 -8.87 6.95 4.45
C ASN A 238 -9.36 6.36 3.11
N PHE A 239 -8.53 6.32 2.07
CA PHE A 239 -8.97 5.97 0.72
C PHE A 239 -8.28 4.70 0.18
N SER A 240 -9.06 3.72 -0.26
CA SER A 240 -8.56 2.45 -0.79
C SER A 240 -8.32 2.51 -2.30
N ILE A 241 -7.23 3.19 -2.70
CA ILE A 241 -6.76 3.31 -4.08
C ILE A 241 -5.59 2.34 -4.30
N PRO A 242 -5.75 1.19 -4.99
CA PRO A 242 -4.72 0.16 -5.15
C PRO A 242 -3.62 0.55 -6.18
N GLU A 243 -3.07 1.76 -6.08
CA GLU A 243 -2.11 2.30 -7.04
C GLU A 243 -0.91 2.99 -6.39
N VAL A 244 0.15 3.14 -7.19
CA VAL A 244 1.23 4.07 -6.92
C VAL A 244 0.84 5.44 -7.48
N CYS A 245 0.69 6.41 -6.58
CA CYS A 245 0.22 7.77 -6.88
C CYS A 245 1.32 8.80 -6.60
N VAL A 246 1.14 10.01 -7.11
CA VAL A 246 1.89 11.21 -6.72
C VAL A 246 0.90 12.22 -6.18
N PHE A 247 1.15 12.78 -5.00
CA PHE A 247 0.35 13.89 -4.47
C PHE A 247 1.20 15.17 -4.43
N PHE A 248 0.74 16.23 -5.09
CA PHE A 248 1.38 17.54 -5.10
C PHE A 248 0.35 18.67 -5.26
N GLY A 249 0.54 19.74 -4.49
CA GLY A 249 -0.35 20.90 -4.47
C GLY A 249 -1.74 20.49 -4.00
N SER A 250 -2.70 20.49 -4.92
CA SER A 250 -4.09 20.09 -4.66
C SER A 250 -4.47 18.74 -5.30
N THR A 251 -3.58 18.05 -6.00
CA THR A 251 -3.98 16.90 -6.87
C THR A 251 -3.31 15.58 -6.49
N LEU A 252 -4.08 14.50 -6.57
CA LEU A 252 -3.61 13.12 -6.55
C LEU A 252 -3.57 12.60 -7.99
N LEU A 253 -2.38 12.29 -8.49
CA LEU A 253 -2.12 11.86 -9.85
C LEU A 253 -1.71 10.38 -9.88
N ARG A 254 -2.04 9.65 -10.96
CA ARG A 254 -1.48 8.31 -11.20
C ARG A 254 0.03 8.43 -11.43
N GLY A 255 0.83 7.67 -10.67
CA GLY A 255 2.29 7.84 -10.63
C GLY A 255 2.98 7.68 -11.99
N ASN A 256 2.64 6.60 -12.71
CA ASN A 256 3.13 6.30 -14.06
C ASN A 256 2.50 7.17 -15.18
N ARG A 257 1.75 8.23 -14.83
CA ARG A 257 1.27 9.26 -15.75
C ARG A 257 1.88 10.64 -15.45
N THR A 258 2.68 10.77 -14.41
CA THR A 258 3.25 12.06 -14.02
C THR A 258 4.54 12.39 -14.76
N SER A 259 4.80 13.69 -14.91
CA SER A 259 6.12 14.25 -15.21
C SER A 259 6.30 15.58 -14.46
N LYS A 260 7.56 15.95 -14.14
CA LYS A 260 7.90 17.23 -13.50
C LYS A 260 7.98 18.33 -14.58
N VAL A 261 7.03 19.26 -14.54
CA VAL A 261 6.89 20.35 -15.53
C VAL A 261 7.45 21.69 -15.05
N SER A 262 7.69 21.85 -13.75
CA SER A 262 8.27 23.07 -13.18
C SER A 262 9.33 22.77 -12.13
N ALA A 263 10.38 23.58 -12.12
CA ALA A 263 11.42 23.58 -11.10
C ALA A 263 11.20 24.61 -9.98
N THR A 264 10.14 25.43 -10.06
CA THR A 264 9.91 26.57 -9.17
C THR A 264 8.47 26.72 -8.68
N SER A 265 7.48 26.17 -9.40
CA SER A 265 6.07 26.13 -8.96
C SER A 265 5.87 25.10 -7.85
N PHE A 266 4.97 25.38 -6.90
CA PHE A 266 4.47 24.35 -5.98
C PHE A 266 3.62 23.31 -6.71
N GLU A 267 2.92 23.68 -7.78
CA GLU A 267 2.37 22.72 -8.75
C GLU A 267 3.47 22.30 -9.74
N ALA A 268 4.41 21.50 -9.24
CA ALA A 268 5.60 21.07 -9.98
C ALA A 268 5.35 19.91 -10.96
N PHE A 269 4.28 19.14 -10.75
CA PHE A 269 3.96 17.92 -11.48
C PHE A 269 2.63 18.04 -12.22
N GLN A 270 2.55 17.41 -13.39
CA GLN A 270 1.31 17.27 -14.16
C GLN A 270 1.15 15.84 -14.66
N SER A 271 -0.10 15.49 -14.97
CA SER A 271 -0.48 14.25 -15.65
C SER A 271 -1.09 14.63 -17.01
N PRO A 272 -0.28 14.74 -18.08
CA PRO A 272 -0.71 15.43 -19.30
C PRO A 272 -1.75 14.65 -20.14
N ASN A 273 -1.70 13.32 -20.11
CA ASN A 273 -2.53 12.43 -20.92
C ASN A 273 -3.58 11.64 -20.10
N PHE A 274 -3.73 11.94 -18.80
CA PHE A 274 -4.69 11.26 -17.92
C PHE A 274 -5.16 12.22 -16.81
N PRO A 275 -6.47 12.30 -16.49
CA PRO A 275 -6.97 13.21 -15.45
C PRO A 275 -6.43 12.85 -14.05
N PRO A 276 -6.45 13.80 -13.08
CA PRO A 276 -6.21 13.49 -11.67
C PRO A 276 -7.18 12.41 -11.16
N LEU A 277 -6.68 11.53 -10.28
CA LEU A 277 -7.49 10.53 -9.58
C LEU A 277 -8.38 11.18 -8.50
N ALA A 278 -7.89 12.27 -7.89
CA ALA A 278 -8.63 13.09 -6.94
C ALA A 278 -8.07 14.53 -6.88
N THR A 279 -8.90 15.47 -6.43
CA THR A 279 -8.51 16.88 -6.18
C THR A 279 -9.00 17.32 -4.80
N ALA A 280 -8.14 18.01 -4.05
CA ALA A 280 -8.43 18.64 -2.76
C ALA A 280 -9.20 19.95 -2.97
N ASN A 281 -10.52 19.94 -2.79
CA ASN A 281 -11.37 21.11 -3.02
C ASN A 281 -11.92 21.70 -1.72
N ILE A 282 -11.81 23.03 -1.57
CA ILE A 282 -12.42 23.80 -0.47
C ILE A 282 -13.85 24.20 -0.86
N ASN A 283 -14.78 23.24 -0.86
CA ASN A 283 -16.20 23.51 -1.17
C ASN A 283 -16.97 24.09 0.03
N ILE A 284 -16.60 25.30 0.46
CA ILE A 284 -17.29 26.02 1.56
C ILE A 284 -18.74 26.39 1.22
N GLU A 285 -19.03 26.75 -0.03
CA GLU A 285 -20.40 27.15 -0.45
C GLU A 285 -21.39 25.98 -0.50
N ASP A 286 -20.91 24.78 -0.82
CA ASP A 286 -21.71 23.55 -0.84
C ASP A 286 -21.88 22.97 0.59
N PHE A 287 -20.91 23.25 1.49
CA PHE A 287 -20.96 22.87 2.90
C PHE A 287 -22.09 23.59 3.66
N LEU A 288 -22.30 24.88 3.40
CA LEU A 288 -23.35 25.66 4.10
C LEU A 288 -24.77 25.31 3.64
N ASN A 289 -24.98 25.04 2.34
CA ASN A 289 -26.31 24.72 1.81
C ASN A 289 -26.81 23.30 2.17
N LYS A 290 -25.91 22.36 2.47
CA LYS A 290 -26.25 20.94 2.74
C LYS A 290 -26.39 20.57 4.23
N ILE A 291 -26.06 21.49 5.15
CA ILE A 291 -26.19 21.30 6.61
C ILE A 291 -27.63 20.97 7.07
N MET A 292 -28.65 21.30 6.26
CA MET A 292 -30.06 21.03 6.61
C MET A 292 -30.56 19.60 6.34
N PHE A 293 -29.79 18.69 5.70
CA PHE A 293 -30.38 17.38 5.32
C PHE A 293 -29.59 16.09 5.59
N TYR A 294 -28.24 16.08 5.68
CA TYR A 294 -27.51 14.83 5.93
C TYR A 294 -26.33 14.96 6.91
N LYS A 295 -26.51 14.37 8.10
CA LYS A 295 -25.51 14.37 9.19
C LYS A 295 -24.47 13.23 9.08
N LEU A 296 -24.15 12.78 7.85
CA LEU A 296 -23.50 11.47 7.61
C LEU A 296 -22.56 11.38 6.38
N ARG A 297 -22.23 12.47 5.69
CA ARG A 297 -21.41 12.44 4.44
C ARG A 297 -20.51 13.68 4.28
N ASN A 298 -19.43 13.81 5.07
CA ASN A 298 -18.58 15.03 5.02
C ASN A 298 -17.18 14.86 4.40
N PHE A 299 -16.61 13.64 4.32
CA PHE A 299 -15.22 13.48 3.82
C PHE A 299 -15.10 13.25 2.31
N HIS A 300 -16.02 12.47 1.73
CA HIS A 300 -16.04 12.12 0.31
C HIS A 300 -16.34 13.33 -0.62
N GLN A 301 -16.75 14.47 -0.04
CA GLN A 301 -17.09 15.71 -0.73
C GLN A 301 -15.92 16.71 -0.78
N ILE A 302 -14.91 16.54 0.08
CA ILE A 302 -13.69 17.37 0.13
C ILE A 302 -12.63 16.84 -0.85
N PHE A 303 -12.56 15.51 -0.97
CA PHE A 303 -11.71 14.79 -1.93
C PHE A 303 -12.57 13.85 -2.79
N PRO A 304 -13.22 14.35 -3.86
CA PRO A 304 -13.86 13.48 -4.84
C PRO A 304 -12.79 12.63 -5.55
N VAL A 305 -12.88 11.32 -5.40
CA VAL A 305 -12.03 10.33 -6.09
C VAL A 305 -12.81 9.75 -7.27
N ASP A 306 -12.25 9.77 -8.48
CA ASP A 306 -12.84 9.05 -9.61
C ASP A 306 -12.44 7.57 -9.58
N TYR A 307 -13.21 6.79 -8.82
CA TYR A 307 -13.03 5.34 -8.69
C TYR A 307 -13.14 4.54 -10.01
N ARG A 308 -13.67 5.13 -11.08
CA ARG A 308 -13.73 4.48 -12.41
C ARG A 308 -12.42 4.64 -13.18
N SER A 309 -11.69 5.72 -12.93
CA SER A 309 -10.36 5.94 -13.49
C SER A 309 -9.29 5.01 -12.88
N ILE A 310 -9.55 4.47 -11.68
CA ILE A 310 -8.61 3.65 -10.91
C ILE A 310 -8.31 2.32 -11.61
N PHE A 311 -7.02 2.02 -11.75
CA PHE A 311 -6.53 0.74 -12.23
C PHE A 311 -6.62 -0.30 -11.10
N ARG A 312 -7.33 -1.41 -11.34
CA ARG A 312 -7.51 -2.49 -10.36
C ARG A 312 -6.89 -3.79 -10.88
N PRO A 313 -5.95 -4.43 -10.16
CA PRO A 313 -5.46 -5.75 -10.52
C PRO A 313 -6.61 -6.76 -10.59
N CYS A 314 -6.71 -7.48 -11.71
CA CYS A 314 -7.72 -8.52 -11.93
C CYS A 314 -7.16 -9.95 -11.73
N ALA A 315 -5.88 -10.06 -11.35
CA ALA A 315 -5.23 -11.32 -10.99
C ALA A 315 -5.62 -11.72 -9.56
N MET A 316 -5.86 -13.03 -9.35
CA MET A 316 -6.16 -13.59 -8.02
C MET A 316 -4.86 -14.03 -7.32
N GLU A 317 -4.01 -13.05 -7.01
CA GLU A 317 -2.67 -13.28 -6.47
C GLU A 317 -2.41 -12.35 -5.27
N LYS A 318 -1.58 -12.79 -4.33
CA LYS A 318 -1.13 -11.97 -3.21
C LYS A 318 -0.10 -10.96 -3.71
N PHE A 319 -0.20 -9.71 -3.23
CA PHE A 319 0.78 -8.66 -3.47
C PHE A 319 2.25 -9.16 -3.35
N TYR A 320 3.06 -8.85 -4.36
CA TYR A 320 4.49 -9.16 -4.39
C TYR A 320 5.32 -8.07 -5.07
N VAL A 321 6.64 -8.16 -4.89
CA VAL A 321 7.60 -7.21 -5.44
C VAL A 321 8.45 -7.89 -6.51
N HIS A 322 8.40 -7.36 -7.72
CA HIS A 322 9.31 -7.71 -8.80
C HIS A 322 10.62 -6.91 -8.65
N ALA A 323 11.56 -7.45 -7.87
CA ALA A 323 12.82 -6.80 -7.48
C ALA A 323 13.93 -6.83 -8.54
N SER A 324 13.64 -7.19 -9.79
CA SER A 324 14.63 -7.25 -10.88
C SER A 324 14.26 -6.29 -11.99
N LEU A 325 15.17 -5.40 -12.39
CA LEU A 325 14.98 -4.49 -13.52
C LEU A 325 16.18 -4.59 -14.45
N ASN A 326 15.92 -4.55 -15.76
CA ASN A 326 16.99 -4.56 -16.75
C ASN A 326 17.65 -3.17 -16.83
N ARG A 327 18.96 -3.12 -16.57
CA ARG A 327 19.76 -1.89 -16.59
C ARG A 327 20.18 -1.45 -18.00
N ASN A 328 20.10 -2.34 -18.98
CA ASN A 328 20.54 -2.13 -20.36
C ASN A 328 19.49 -1.39 -21.20
N VAL A 329 18.90 -0.33 -20.61
CA VAL A 329 17.90 0.52 -21.26
C VAL A 329 18.41 1.95 -21.40
N GLY A 330 18.02 2.62 -22.48
CA GLY A 330 18.37 4.02 -22.73
C GLY A 330 17.19 4.83 -23.26
N MET A 331 17.29 6.15 -23.14
CA MET A 331 16.37 7.10 -23.78
C MET A 331 17.12 7.94 -24.82
N LEU A 332 16.68 7.88 -26.08
CA LEU A 332 17.26 8.62 -27.20
C LEU A 332 16.29 9.70 -27.66
N ARG A 333 16.61 10.97 -27.36
CA ARG A 333 15.84 12.11 -27.86
C ARG A 333 16.38 12.56 -29.21
N LEU A 334 15.52 12.56 -30.23
CA LEU A 334 15.89 13.07 -31.55
C LEU A 334 15.93 14.60 -31.55
N PHE A 335 16.91 15.17 -32.26
CA PHE A 335 17.02 16.62 -32.47
C PHE A 335 17.52 16.88 -33.90
N PRO A 336 17.23 18.06 -34.49
CA PRO A 336 17.72 18.41 -35.81
C PRO A 336 19.25 18.25 -35.90
N SER A 337 19.74 17.71 -37.01
CA SER A 337 21.16 17.41 -37.23
C SER A 337 21.76 16.25 -36.40
N ILE A 338 20.96 15.41 -35.74
CA ILE A 338 21.47 14.14 -35.17
C ILE A 338 22.10 13.25 -36.27
N THR A 339 23.25 12.66 -35.97
CA THR A 339 24.05 11.85 -36.90
C THR A 339 23.78 10.35 -36.73
N SER A 340 23.83 9.60 -37.83
CA SER A 340 23.74 8.13 -37.80
C SER A 340 24.85 7.52 -36.94
N SER A 341 26.06 8.07 -36.96
CA SER A 341 27.15 7.64 -36.06
C SER A 341 26.80 7.73 -34.57
N LEU A 342 26.07 8.76 -34.15
CA LEU A 342 25.63 8.90 -32.75
C LEU A 342 24.52 7.90 -32.42
N VAL A 343 23.54 7.72 -33.31
CA VAL A 343 22.48 6.71 -33.16
C VAL A 343 23.11 5.32 -33.09
N LYS A 344 24.03 4.99 -34.00
CA LYS A 344 24.80 3.74 -34.05
C LYS A 344 25.53 3.47 -32.73
N ALA A 345 26.22 4.47 -32.18
CA ALA A 345 26.93 4.35 -30.91
C ALA A 345 25.96 4.10 -29.73
N PHE A 346 24.82 4.79 -29.72
CA PHE A 346 23.78 4.62 -28.70
C PHE A 346 23.12 3.24 -28.73
N VAL A 347 22.95 2.63 -29.92
CA VAL A 347 22.30 1.31 -30.08
C VAL A 347 23.27 0.12 -29.96
N GLN A 348 24.54 0.33 -29.58
CA GLN A 348 25.50 -0.78 -29.41
C GLN A 348 25.19 -1.62 -28.17
N ALA A 349 25.69 -2.86 -28.17
CA ALA A 349 25.74 -3.68 -26.97
C ALA A 349 26.49 -2.93 -25.84
N PRO A 350 26.02 -2.99 -24.58
CA PRO A 350 25.06 -3.97 -24.05
C PRO A 350 23.58 -3.57 -24.15
N ILE A 351 23.19 -2.47 -24.83
CA ILE A 351 21.79 -2.00 -24.83
C ILE A 351 20.82 -3.04 -25.43
N GLU A 352 19.75 -3.31 -24.67
CA GLU A 352 18.66 -4.25 -25.01
C GLU A 352 17.34 -3.52 -25.27
N GLY A 353 17.17 -2.29 -24.77
CA GLY A 353 15.95 -1.49 -24.96
C GLY A 353 16.21 0.00 -25.11
N ILE A 354 15.44 0.65 -25.99
CA ILE A 354 15.53 2.10 -26.23
C ILE A 354 14.13 2.73 -26.24
N VAL A 355 13.96 3.80 -25.47
CA VAL A 355 12.85 4.74 -25.62
C VAL A 355 13.29 5.85 -26.58
N LEU A 356 12.70 5.89 -27.78
CA LEU A 356 12.96 6.88 -28.81
C LEU A 356 11.95 8.03 -28.65
N GLN A 357 12.42 9.26 -28.38
CA GLN A 357 11.55 10.43 -28.37
C GLN A 357 11.59 11.12 -29.75
N SER A 358 10.47 11.07 -30.48
CA SER A 358 10.31 11.60 -31.84
C SER A 358 9.40 12.84 -31.89
N TYR A 359 9.26 13.46 -33.07
CA TYR A 359 8.60 14.76 -33.20
C TYR A 359 7.08 14.65 -33.34
N GLY A 360 6.33 15.54 -32.68
CA GLY A 360 4.88 15.67 -32.89
C GLY A 360 4.13 14.35 -32.65
N ALA A 361 3.40 13.87 -33.65
CA ALA A 361 2.61 12.64 -33.57
C ALA A 361 3.43 11.33 -33.69
N GLY A 362 4.75 11.36 -33.48
CA GLY A 362 5.63 10.18 -33.57
C GLY A 362 6.62 10.17 -34.73
N ASN A 363 6.85 11.32 -35.36
CA ASN A 363 7.48 11.43 -36.68
C ASN A 363 9.01 11.56 -36.63
N VAL A 364 9.67 11.03 -37.66
CA VAL A 364 11.11 11.12 -37.92
C VAL A 364 11.41 11.69 -39.30
N PRO A 365 12.63 12.20 -39.57
CA PRO A 365 12.98 12.70 -40.91
C PRO A 365 12.96 11.57 -41.94
N THR A 366 12.03 11.64 -42.90
CA THR A 366 11.85 10.63 -43.96
C THR A 366 12.99 10.60 -44.98
N ASN A 367 13.83 11.64 -45.02
CA ASN A 367 14.99 11.75 -45.90
C ASN A 367 16.31 11.29 -45.23
N ARG A 368 16.23 10.51 -44.15
CA ARG A 368 17.38 10.04 -43.35
C ARG A 368 17.38 8.52 -43.20
N ASP A 369 17.42 7.82 -44.32
CA ASP A 369 17.52 6.35 -44.37
C ASP A 369 18.68 5.80 -43.52
N ASP A 370 19.78 6.56 -43.42
CA ASP A 370 20.94 6.23 -42.57
C ASP A 370 20.62 6.11 -41.08
N ILE A 371 19.61 6.83 -40.58
CA ILE A 371 19.10 6.66 -39.21
C ILE A 371 18.14 5.47 -39.13
N ILE A 372 17.24 5.33 -40.11
CA ILE A 372 16.24 4.26 -40.14
C ILE A 372 16.91 2.88 -40.22
N GLU A 373 17.99 2.73 -40.99
CA GLU A 373 18.73 1.47 -41.07
C GLU A 373 19.51 1.14 -39.79
N GLU A 374 20.03 2.12 -39.05
CA GLU A 374 20.67 1.84 -37.74
C GLU A 374 19.63 1.40 -36.69
N LEU A 375 18.42 1.97 -36.71
CA LEU A 375 17.28 1.51 -35.90
C LEU A 375 16.82 0.10 -36.33
N ARG A 376 16.69 -0.15 -37.64
CA ARG A 376 16.32 -1.47 -38.18
C ARG A 376 17.37 -2.53 -37.88
N ALA A 377 18.66 -2.18 -37.93
CA ALA A 377 19.76 -3.05 -37.54
C ALA A 377 19.72 -3.36 -36.05
N ALA A 378 19.36 -2.39 -35.19
CA ALA A 378 19.18 -2.62 -33.76
C ALA A 378 17.97 -3.53 -33.46
N ALA A 379 16.82 -3.28 -34.10
CA ALA A 379 15.65 -4.16 -33.98
C ALA A 379 15.95 -5.60 -34.43
N LYS A 380 16.70 -5.79 -35.52
CA LYS A 380 17.20 -7.10 -35.99
C LYS A 380 18.18 -7.78 -35.02
N ARG A 381 18.91 -7.02 -34.17
CA ARG A 381 19.72 -7.57 -33.07
C ARG A 381 18.89 -7.98 -31.85
N GLY A 382 17.57 -7.76 -31.87
CA GLY A 382 16.67 -8.03 -30.74
C GLY A 382 16.44 -6.84 -29.81
N VAL A 383 17.00 -5.67 -30.10
CA VAL A 383 16.76 -4.45 -29.29
C VAL A 383 15.30 -4.03 -29.43
N ILE A 384 14.62 -3.83 -28.30
CA ILE A 384 13.24 -3.34 -28.30
C ILE A 384 13.26 -1.81 -28.33
N ILE A 385 12.74 -1.21 -29.40
CA ILE A 385 12.72 0.24 -29.60
C ILE A 385 11.28 0.73 -29.51
N VAL A 386 11.00 1.63 -28.57
CA VAL A 386 9.67 2.14 -28.23
C VAL A 386 9.60 3.62 -28.59
N ASN A 387 8.74 3.98 -29.54
CA ASN A 387 8.55 5.36 -29.99
C ASN A 387 7.57 6.09 -29.08
N ILE A 388 7.98 7.22 -28.50
CA ILE A 388 7.11 8.16 -27.78
C ILE A 388 7.28 9.57 -28.36
N THR A 389 6.32 10.45 -28.10
CA THR A 389 6.42 11.85 -28.51
C THR A 389 7.34 12.66 -27.59
N GLN A 390 7.93 13.72 -28.14
CA GLN A 390 8.57 14.80 -27.40
C GLN A 390 7.60 15.85 -26.86
N CYS A 391 6.36 15.86 -27.34
CA CYS A 391 5.30 16.74 -26.86
C CYS A 391 4.88 16.34 -25.44
N SER A 392 4.45 17.30 -24.62
CA SER A 392 3.94 17.01 -23.28
C SER A 392 2.62 16.26 -23.31
N THR A 393 1.73 16.60 -24.25
CA THR A 393 0.42 15.97 -24.48
C THR A 393 0.34 15.30 -25.84
N GLY A 394 -0.56 14.31 -25.96
CA GLY A 394 -0.86 13.60 -27.20
C GLY A 394 -0.35 12.16 -27.22
N THR A 395 -0.54 11.50 -28.37
CA THR A 395 -0.17 10.09 -28.61
C THR A 395 0.64 9.96 -29.89
N VAL A 396 1.53 8.96 -29.93
CA VAL A 396 2.13 8.47 -31.18
C VAL A 396 1.05 7.82 -32.07
N SER A 397 1.06 8.17 -33.35
CA SER A 397 0.06 7.76 -34.35
C SER A 397 0.72 7.35 -35.67
N ASP A 398 0.41 6.14 -36.14
CA ASP A 398 0.95 5.55 -37.37
C ASP A 398 0.29 6.12 -38.65
N THR A 399 -0.54 7.18 -38.53
CA THR A 399 -1.26 7.83 -39.63
C THR A 399 -0.38 8.55 -40.65
N TYR A 400 0.89 8.81 -40.31
CA TYR A 400 1.86 9.48 -41.18
C TYR A 400 2.88 8.48 -41.74
N GLU A 401 3.34 8.71 -42.97
CA GLU A 401 4.40 7.92 -43.63
C GLU A 401 5.63 7.74 -42.74
N ALA A 402 6.05 8.79 -42.02
CA ALA A 402 7.15 8.76 -41.08
C ALA A 402 6.94 7.79 -39.89
N GLY A 403 5.71 7.62 -39.41
CA GLY A 403 5.36 6.62 -38.40
C GLY A 403 5.42 5.20 -38.94
N LYS A 404 4.91 5.01 -40.16
CA LYS A 404 4.96 3.71 -40.85
C LYS A 404 6.39 3.25 -41.14
N LEU A 405 7.29 4.15 -41.55
CA LEU A 405 8.72 3.84 -41.74
C LEU A 405 9.40 3.32 -40.45
N LEU A 406 9.01 3.82 -39.28
CA LEU A 406 9.49 3.32 -37.98
C LEU A 406 8.94 1.92 -37.68
N GLN A 407 7.66 1.68 -37.94
CA GLN A 407 7.02 0.37 -37.79
C GLN A 407 7.69 -0.68 -38.70
N ASP A 408 7.96 -0.33 -39.97
CA ASP A 408 8.71 -1.14 -40.94
C ASP A 408 10.20 -1.31 -40.58
N ALA A 409 10.73 -0.48 -39.66
CA ALA A 409 12.05 -0.65 -39.06
C ALA A 409 12.03 -1.50 -37.77
N GLY A 410 10.87 -2.00 -37.34
CA GLY A 410 10.71 -2.80 -36.12
C GLY A 410 10.66 -1.97 -34.83
N VAL A 411 10.31 -0.69 -34.91
CA VAL A 411 10.02 0.18 -33.77
C VAL A 411 8.53 0.11 -33.43
N ILE A 412 8.19 -0.03 -32.15
CA ILE A 412 6.80 -0.14 -31.69
C ILE A 412 6.30 1.19 -31.10
N SER A 413 5.01 1.48 -31.24
CA SER A 413 4.40 2.67 -30.63
C SER A 413 4.26 2.52 -29.12
N GLY A 414 4.69 3.54 -28.37
CA GLY A 414 4.44 3.72 -26.94
C GLY A 414 3.19 4.55 -26.62
N PHE A 415 2.35 4.85 -27.62
CA PHE A 415 1.12 5.63 -27.50
C PHE A 415 1.32 6.98 -26.78
N ASP A 416 0.69 7.16 -25.63
CA ASP A 416 0.59 8.37 -24.82
C ASP A 416 1.34 8.26 -23.47
N MET A 417 2.26 7.27 -23.35
CA MET A 417 3.13 7.11 -22.18
C MET A 417 4.06 8.32 -21.98
N THR A 418 4.31 8.66 -20.71
CA THR A 418 5.38 9.60 -20.37
C THR A 418 6.76 8.96 -20.59
N PRO A 419 7.84 9.74 -20.76
CA PRO A 419 9.20 9.21 -20.86
C PRO A 419 9.62 8.36 -19.66
N GLU A 420 9.20 8.76 -18.45
CA GLU A 420 9.46 8.07 -17.20
C GLU A 420 8.77 6.70 -17.16
N ALA A 421 7.51 6.65 -17.60
CA ALA A 421 6.74 5.42 -17.68
C ALA A 421 7.28 4.47 -18.75
N ALA A 422 7.58 4.98 -19.95
CA ALA A 422 8.11 4.19 -21.05
C ALA A 422 9.46 3.54 -20.70
N LEU A 423 10.37 4.28 -20.06
CA LEU A 423 11.70 3.78 -19.69
C LEU A 423 11.63 2.73 -18.58
N THR A 424 10.84 2.99 -17.54
CA THR A 424 10.68 2.06 -16.41
C THR A 424 9.89 0.81 -16.79
N LYS A 425 8.86 0.95 -17.63
CA LYS A 425 8.15 -0.19 -18.24
C LYS A 425 9.09 -1.05 -19.08
N LEU A 426 9.97 -0.44 -19.89
CA LEU A 426 10.92 -1.17 -20.72
C LEU A 426 11.95 -1.94 -19.87
N ALA A 427 12.48 -1.33 -18.81
CA ALA A 427 13.35 -2.00 -17.83
C ALA A 427 12.65 -3.19 -17.15
N TYR A 428 11.37 -3.05 -16.82
CA TYR A 428 10.54 -4.10 -16.24
C TYR A 428 10.26 -5.23 -17.25
N VAL A 429 9.72 -4.93 -18.43
CA VAL A 429 9.36 -5.92 -19.47
C VAL A 429 10.58 -6.71 -19.93
N LEU A 430 11.74 -6.07 -20.11
CA LEU A 430 12.97 -6.77 -20.49
C LEU A 430 13.49 -7.72 -19.40
N SER A 431 13.23 -7.43 -18.12
CA SER A 431 13.68 -8.25 -16.99
C SER A 431 12.94 -9.58 -16.83
N LYS A 432 11.72 -9.69 -17.38
CA LYS A 432 10.94 -10.94 -17.41
C LYS A 432 11.65 -11.93 -18.34
N ARG A 433 12.12 -13.06 -17.79
CA ARG A 433 12.91 -14.07 -18.52
C ARG A 433 12.04 -15.15 -19.16
N GLU A 434 10.82 -15.28 -18.66
CA GLU A 434 9.74 -16.15 -19.12
C GLU A 434 9.07 -15.67 -20.42
N TRP A 435 9.32 -14.42 -20.84
CA TRP A 435 8.77 -13.83 -22.06
C TRP A 435 9.82 -13.82 -23.18
N ASP A 436 9.41 -14.25 -24.38
CA ASP A 436 10.18 -14.07 -25.60
C ASP A 436 10.14 -12.62 -26.09
N VAL A 437 10.91 -12.31 -27.13
CA VAL A 437 11.04 -10.93 -27.65
C VAL A 437 9.70 -10.40 -28.19
N GLU A 438 8.86 -11.27 -28.75
CA GLU A 438 7.57 -10.85 -29.32
C GLU A 438 6.54 -10.59 -28.23
N THR A 439 6.45 -11.45 -27.21
CA THR A 439 5.65 -11.20 -26.00
C THR A 439 6.10 -9.90 -25.35
N LYS A 440 7.42 -9.63 -25.25
CA LYS A 440 7.92 -8.35 -24.71
C LYS A 440 7.51 -7.14 -25.55
N ARG A 441 7.52 -7.24 -26.87
CA ARG A 441 7.00 -6.18 -27.77
C ARG A 441 5.51 -5.94 -27.53
N GLN A 442 4.71 -7.00 -27.46
CA GLN A 442 3.28 -6.91 -27.14
C GLN A 442 3.04 -6.27 -25.76
N MET A 443 3.76 -6.71 -24.72
CA MET A 443 3.62 -6.20 -23.34
C MET A 443 3.98 -4.72 -23.22
N MET A 444 4.90 -4.21 -24.04
CA MET A 444 5.18 -2.77 -24.15
C MET A 444 3.98 -1.99 -24.69
N GLN A 445 3.19 -2.57 -25.60
CA GLN A 445 2.02 -1.93 -26.23
C GLN A 445 0.70 -2.12 -25.45
N THR A 446 0.60 -3.10 -24.55
CA THR A 446 -0.58 -3.31 -23.69
C THR A 446 -0.49 -2.51 -22.39
N ASN A 447 -1.60 -1.93 -21.93
CA ASN A 447 -1.69 -1.26 -20.64
C ASN A 447 -1.50 -2.28 -19.48
N LEU A 448 -0.41 -2.12 -18.71
CA LEU A 448 -0.07 -3.04 -17.61
C LEU A 448 -0.44 -2.51 -16.21
N ARG A 449 -0.49 -1.18 -16.03
CA ARG A 449 -0.60 -0.47 -14.74
C ARG A 449 -1.33 0.89 -14.84
N GLY A 450 -2.07 1.14 -15.92
CA GLY A 450 -2.75 2.41 -16.19
C GLY A 450 -1.92 3.47 -16.92
N GLU A 451 -0.71 3.12 -17.37
CA GLU A 451 0.31 4.01 -17.94
C GLU A 451 0.04 4.47 -19.38
N LEU A 452 -0.80 3.75 -20.13
CA LEU A 452 -1.09 4.02 -21.54
C LEU A 452 -2.56 3.80 -21.91
N THR A 453 -3.00 4.52 -22.95
CA THR A 453 -4.36 4.49 -23.50
C THR A 453 -4.32 3.90 -24.91
N SER A 454 -4.40 2.57 -25.01
CA SER A 454 -4.47 1.88 -26.30
C SER A 454 -5.91 1.87 -26.83
N GLY A 455 -6.30 2.89 -27.59
CA GLY A 455 -7.59 2.97 -28.27
C GLY A 455 -8.36 4.27 -28.03
N ARG A 456 -9.63 4.31 -28.44
CA ARG A 456 -10.51 5.47 -28.22
C ARG A 456 -10.84 5.55 -26.71
N PRO A 457 -10.75 6.72 -26.06
CA PRO A 457 -11.12 6.85 -24.66
C PRO A 457 -12.60 6.45 -24.47
N PRO A 458 -12.96 5.78 -23.35
CA PRO A 458 -14.34 5.42 -23.07
C PRO A 458 -15.19 6.69 -23.00
N THR A 459 -16.22 6.75 -23.83
CA THR A 459 -17.08 7.91 -23.93
C THR A 459 -18.09 7.94 -22.79
N ILE A 460 -18.42 9.14 -22.29
CA ILE A 460 -19.49 9.36 -21.29
C ILE A 460 -20.87 8.85 -21.79
N GLN A 461 -21.01 8.43 -23.05
CA GLN A 461 -22.24 7.88 -23.61
C GLN A 461 -22.54 6.43 -23.18
N ASP A 462 -21.67 5.78 -22.41
CA ASP A 462 -21.89 4.39 -21.94
C ASP A 462 -22.79 4.29 -20.68
N TRP A 463 -23.37 5.40 -20.20
CA TRP A 463 -24.20 5.49 -18.98
C TRP A 463 -25.66 5.01 -19.11
N ASP A 464 -26.00 4.17 -20.09
CA ASP A 464 -27.38 3.95 -20.57
C ASP A 464 -28.42 3.72 -19.45
N LEU A 465 -28.08 2.94 -18.40
CA LEU A 465 -28.95 2.74 -17.23
C LEU A 465 -29.09 3.97 -16.32
N VAL A 466 -27.98 4.62 -15.93
CA VAL A 466 -28.01 5.79 -15.04
C VAL A 466 -28.66 6.96 -15.76
N GLU A 467 -28.40 7.10 -17.06
CA GLU A 467 -29.01 8.12 -17.90
C GLU A 467 -30.52 7.87 -18.09
N ALA A 468 -30.98 6.63 -18.28
CA ALA A 468 -32.41 6.31 -18.33
C ALA A 468 -33.15 6.68 -17.02
N VAL A 469 -32.54 6.40 -15.86
CA VAL A 469 -33.11 6.81 -14.55
C VAL A 469 -33.05 8.32 -14.37
N ALA A 470 -31.95 8.97 -14.75
CA ALA A 470 -31.78 10.42 -14.63
C ALA A 470 -32.73 11.21 -15.55
N ARG A 471 -32.94 10.77 -16.80
CA ARG A 471 -33.97 11.30 -17.72
C ARG A 471 -35.37 11.17 -17.08
N SER A 472 -35.65 10.06 -16.40
CA SER A 472 -36.92 9.85 -15.69
C SER A 472 -37.08 10.76 -14.45
N LEU A 473 -35.97 11.04 -13.75
CA LEU A 473 -35.91 11.96 -12.60
C LEU A 473 -35.71 13.43 -12.99
N ARG A 474 -35.58 13.75 -14.29
CA ARG A 474 -35.27 15.08 -14.85
C ARG A 474 -33.96 15.72 -14.33
N LEU A 475 -32.99 14.90 -13.93
CA LEU A 475 -31.66 15.37 -13.55
C LEU A 475 -30.91 15.84 -14.81
N SER A 476 -30.19 16.96 -14.71
CA SER A 476 -29.55 17.58 -15.88
C SER A 476 -28.06 17.87 -15.72
N SER A 477 -27.51 17.78 -14.50
CA SER A 477 -26.08 17.97 -14.25
C SER A 477 -25.30 16.66 -14.15
N ALA A 478 -24.02 16.70 -14.54
CA ALA A 478 -23.10 15.58 -14.39
C ALA A 478 -22.87 15.19 -12.92
N ALA A 479 -22.96 16.15 -11.99
CA ALA A 479 -22.83 15.91 -10.55
C ALA A 479 -24.01 15.09 -10.00
N GLU A 480 -25.26 15.44 -10.36
CA GLU A 480 -26.45 14.66 -9.99
C GLU A 480 -26.40 13.23 -10.57
N LEU A 481 -25.95 13.09 -11.82
CA LEU A 481 -25.72 11.78 -12.46
C LEU A 481 -24.69 10.93 -11.71
N GLN A 482 -23.59 11.53 -11.27
CA GLN A 482 -22.55 10.86 -10.51
C GLN A 482 -23.03 10.48 -9.10
N GLU A 483 -23.75 11.36 -8.41
CA GLU A 483 -24.35 11.07 -7.10
C GLU A 483 -25.40 9.96 -7.20
N LEU A 484 -26.30 10.01 -8.19
CA LEU A 484 -27.28 8.95 -8.44
C LEU A 484 -26.58 7.60 -8.69
N GLY A 485 -25.54 7.59 -9.53
CA GLY A 485 -24.69 6.40 -9.72
C GLY A 485 -24.09 5.88 -8.41
N SER A 486 -23.60 6.77 -7.54
CA SER A 486 -23.03 6.40 -6.24
C SER A 486 -24.01 5.75 -5.26
N ILE A 487 -25.31 5.95 -5.47
CA ILE A 487 -26.38 5.37 -4.64
C ILE A 487 -26.90 4.07 -5.30
N LEU A 488 -27.12 4.08 -6.61
CA LEU A 488 -27.69 2.95 -7.33
C LEU A 488 -26.72 1.78 -7.49
N PHE A 489 -25.47 2.02 -7.89
CA PHE A 489 -24.55 0.92 -8.20
C PHE A 489 -24.26 -0.01 -7.01
N PRO A 490 -23.95 0.48 -5.79
CA PRO A 490 -23.76 -0.40 -4.64
C PRO A 490 -25.00 -1.24 -4.30
N ALA A 491 -26.20 -0.64 -4.38
CA ALA A 491 -27.46 -1.34 -4.14
C ALA A 491 -27.71 -2.43 -5.19
N MET A 492 -27.44 -2.16 -6.47
CA MET A 492 -27.60 -3.11 -7.56
C MET A 492 -26.58 -4.25 -7.51
N LEU A 493 -25.31 -3.95 -7.20
CA LEU A 493 -24.27 -4.96 -6.99
C LEU A 493 -24.63 -5.88 -5.82
N ASN A 494 -25.05 -5.32 -4.69
CA ASN A 494 -25.50 -6.10 -3.53
C ASN A 494 -26.70 -7.00 -3.87
N ALA A 495 -27.69 -6.49 -4.61
CA ALA A 495 -28.83 -7.28 -5.06
C ALA A 495 -28.44 -8.42 -6.02
N ALA A 496 -27.46 -8.19 -6.92
CA ALA A 496 -26.94 -9.22 -7.81
C ALA A 496 -26.15 -10.30 -7.04
N VAL A 497 -25.32 -9.90 -6.07
CA VAL A 497 -24.60 -10.82 -5.16
C VAL A 497 -25.56 -11.71 -4.37
N ILE A 498 -26.59 -11.13 -3.73
CA ILE A 498 -27.59 -11.89 -2.95
C ILE A 498 -28.35 -12.90 -3.83
N ARG A 499 -28.64 -12.51 -5.08
CA ARG A 499 -29.28 -13.40 -6.08
C ARG A 499 -28.32 -14.37 -6.77
N ARG A 500 -27.01 -14.26 -6.51
CA ARG A 500 -25.92 -15.05 -7.14
C ARG A 500 -25.87 -14.88 -8.67
N ASP A 501 -26.29 -13.71 -9.14
CA ASP A 501 -26.45 -13.37 -10.56
C ASP A 501 -25.15 -12.79 -11.13
N ILE A 502 -24.27 -13.68 -11.59
CA ILE A 502 -22.97 -13.34 -12.15
C ILE A 502 -23.10 -12.52 -13.44
N VAL A 503 -24.04 -12.86 -14.32
CA VAL A 503 -24.27 -12.16 -15.60
C VAL A 503 -24.64 -10.70 -15.34
N LYS A 504 -25.44 -10.44 -14.31
CA LYS A 504 -25.75 -9.07 -13.90
C LYS A 504 -24.57 -8.33 -13.27
N LEU A 505 -23.65 -9.00 -12.57
CA LEU A 505 -22.42 -8.38 -12.09
C LEU A 505 -21.52 -7.94 -13.27
N GLU A 506 -21.30 -8.82 -14.25
CA GLU A 506 -20.57 -8.49 -15.49
C GLU A 506 -21.23 -7.31 -16.22
N SER A 507 -22.55 -7.35 -16.38
CA SER A 507 -23.33 -6.27 -17.00
C SER A 507 -23.16 -4.93 -16.26
N LEU A 508 -23.22 -4.94 -14.92
CA LEU A 508 -23.02 -3.74 -14.10
C LEU A 508 -21.60 -3.17 -14.22
N LYS A 509 -20.57 -4.01 -14.30
CA LYS A 509 -19.20 -3.56 -14.61
C LYS A 509 -19.12 -2.93 -16.01
N GLY A 510 -19.81 -3.50 -16.99
CA GLY A 510 -19.95 -2.91 -18.33
C GLY A 510 -20.57 -1.51 -18.31
N TYR A 511 -21.59 -1.29 -17.47
CA TYR A 511 -22.20 0.03 -17.23
C TYR A 511 -21.38 0.94 -16.29
N GLY A 512 -20.09 0.67 -16.06
CA GLY A 512 -19.21 1.53 -15.27
C GLY A 512 -19.46 1.55 -13.76
N ALA A 513 -20.04 0.47 -13.20
CA ALA A 513 -20.11 0.25 -11.76
C ALA A 513 -18.72 -0.10 -11.19
N ASP A 514 -18.27 0.61 -10.14
CA ASP A 514 -17.09 0.18 -9.39
C ASP A 514 -17.45 -0.98 -8.45
N ILE A 515 -16.87 -2.15 -8.71
CA ILE A 515 -17.08 -3.39 -7.95
C ILE A 515 -16.60 -3.26 -6.49
N SER A 516 -15.66 -2.33 -6.24
CA SER A 516 -15.17 -2.04 -4.89
C SER A 516 -15.91 -0.89 -4.21
N GLN A 517 -16.99 -0.35 -4.79
CA GLN A 517 -17.72 0.76 -4.20
C GLN A 517 -18.44 0.33 -2.90
N PRO A 518 -18.28 1.07 -1.79
CA PRO A 518 -18.99 0.79 -0.54
C PRO A 518 -20.45 1.21 -0.62
N ASN A 519 -21.32 0.49 0.10
CA ASN A 519 -22.69 0.88 0.39
C ASN A 519 -22.75 1.89 1.57
N ALA A 520 -23.95 2.20 2.07
CA ALA A 520 -24.16 3.09 3.20
C ALA A 520 -23.52 2.64 4.53
N ASP A 521 -23.20 1.35 4.68
CA ASP A 521 -22.53 0.77 5.85
C ASP A 521 -21.00 0.70 5.70
N GLY A 522 -20.45 1.19 4.58
CA GLY A 522 -19.05 1.01 4.19
C GLY A 522 -18.75 -0.35 3.53
N ARG A 523 -19.75 -1.23 3.37
CA ARG A 523 -19.58 -2.60 2.87
C ARG A 523 -19.64 -2.65 1.34
N THR A 524 -18.65 -3.28 0.74
CA THR A 524 -18.59 -3.54 -0.71
C THR A 524 -19.36 -4.81 -1.11
N ALA A 525 -19.59 -5.02 -2.41
CA ALA A 525 -20.18 -6.25 -2.93
C ALA A 525 -19.44 -7.52 -2.46
N LEU A 526 -18.13 -7.43 -2.26
CA LEU A 526 -17.30 -8.54 -1.76
C LEU A 526 -17.58 -8.88 -0.29
N HIS A 527 -17.82 -7.89 0.58
CA HIS A 527 -18.25 -8.12 1.97
C HIS A 527 -19.56 -8.92 2.02
N ILE A 528 -20.54 -8.51 1.20
CA ILE A 528 -21.83 -9.20 1.12
C ILE A 528 -21.67 -10.63 0.58
N ALA A 529 -20.85 -10.83 -0.46
CA ALA A 529 -20.58 -12.16 -1.00
C ALA A 529 -19.91 -13.09 0.03
N CYS A 530 -18.98 -12.55 0.83
CA CYS A 530 -18.33 -13.27 1.93
C CYS A 530 -19.31 -13.65 3.04
N CYS A 531 -20.31 -12.82 3.36
CA CYS A 531 -21.38 -13.20 4.31
C CYS A 531 -22.27 -14.32 3.73
N VAL A 532 -22.67 -14.20 2.46
CA VAL A 532 -23.60 -15.13 1.77
C VAL A 532 -23.00 -16.53 1.59
N GLY A 533 -21.68 -16.66 1.49
CA GLY A 533 -21.00 -17.96 1.43
C GLY A 533 -20.83 -18.55 0.03
N ASP A 534 -21.12 -17.80 -1.04
CA ASP A 534 -20.97 -18.31 -2.41
C ASP A 534 -19.56 -18.07 -2.97
N VAL A 535 -18.72 -19.11 -2.92
CA VAL A 535 -17.34 -19.12 -3.43
C VAL A 535 -17.26 -18.74 -4.92
N LYS A 536 -18.28 -19.06 -5.74
CA LYS A 536 -18.27 -18.71 -7.17
C LYS A 536 -18.43 -17.20 -7.35
N VAL A 537 -19.36 -16.59 -6.61
CA VAL A 537 -19.57 -15.13 -6.62
C VAL A 537 -18.33 -14.40 -6.11
N VAL A 538 -17.74 -14.86 -4.99
CA VAL A 538 -16.48 -14.31 -4.46
C VAL A 538 -15.35 -14.38 -5.49
N ARG A 539 -15.07 -15.55 -6.07
CA ARG A 539 -14.02 -15.69 -7.09
C ARG A 539 -14.28 -14.83 -8.33
N HIS A 540 -15.54 -14.63 -8.70
CA HIS A 540 -15.90 -13.79 -9.83
C HIS A 540 -15.64 -12.30 -9.52
N LEU A 541 -16.11 -11.79 -8.37
CA LEU A 541 -15.83 -10.42 -7.93
C LEU A 541 -14.32 -10.13 -7.84
N LEU A 542 -13.52 -11.08 -7.35
CA LEU A 542 -12.05 -10.95 -7.29
C LEU A 542 -11.44 -10.86 -8.69
N LYS A 543 -11.86 -11.70 -9.64
CA LYS A 543 -11.45 -11.57 -11.07
C LYS A 543 -11.90 -10.27 -11.72
N MET A 544 -12.95 -9.62 -11.19
CA MET A 544 -13.36 -8.29 -11.64
C MET A 544 -12.55 -7.14 -11.01
N GLY A 545 -11.63 -7.44 -10.08
CA GLY A 545 -10.79 -6.45 -9.39
C GLY A 545 -11.34 -5.96 -8.05
N ALA A 546 -12.19 -6.72 -7.37
CA ALA A 546 -12.68 -6.37 -6.04
C ALA A 546 -11.54 -6.31 -5.00
N ASN A 547 -11.39 -5.18 -4.30
CA ASN A 547 -10.34 -5.01 -3.30
C ASN A 547 -10.68 -5.75 -1.98
N VAL A 548 -9.76 -6.60 -1.52
CA VAL A 548 -9.88 -7.40 -0.28
C VAL A 548 -9.55 -6.65 1.01
N HIS A 549 -9.00 -5.43 0.92
CA HIS A 549 -8.54 -4.64 2.08
C HIS A 549 -9.49 -3.50 2.48
N ILE A 550 -10.56 -3.24 1.72
CA ILE A 550 -11.55 -2.23 2.09
C ILE A 550 -12.20 -2.64 3.41
N LYS A 551 -12.42 -1.65 4.28
CA LYS A 551 -13.06 -1.85 5.58
C LYS A 551 -14.42 -1.16 5.61
N ASP A 552 -15.37 -1.78 6.29
CA ASP A 552 -16.66 -1.18 6.59
C ASP A 552 -16.59 -0.18 7.76
N HIS A 553 -17.71 0.45 8.12
CA HIS A 553 -17.75 1.41 9.23
C HIS A 553 -17.48 0.79 10.62
N PHE A 554 -17.32 -0.53 10.72
CA PHE A 554 -16.96 -1.29 11.92
C PHE A 554 -15.52 -1.84 11.86
N ASP A 555 -14.67 -1.30 10.97
CA ASP A 555 -13.28 -1.72 10.69
C ASP A 555 -13.16 -3.18 10.19
N ARG A 556 -14.24 -3.79 9.70
CA ARG A 556 -14.24 -5.18 9.20
C ARG A 556 -13.89 -5.22 7.73
N THR A 557 -13.08 -6.21 7.34
CA THR A 557 -12.77 -6.54 5.93
C THR A 557 -13.67 -7.68 5.42
N PRO A 558 -13.69 -7.99 4.10
CA PRO A 558 -14.36 -9.19 3.59
C PRO A 558 -13.83 -10.49 4.18
N LEU A 559 -12.56 -10.53 4.62
CA LEU A 559 -12.00 -11.67 5.34
C LEU A 559 -12.60 -11.80 6.74
N THR A 560 -12.75 -10.68 7.45
CA THR A 560 -13.44 -10.63 8.74
C THR A 560 -14.87 -11.15 8.64
N ASP A 561 -15.58 -10.79 7.57
CA ASP A 561 -16.95 -11.28 7.30
C ASP A 561 -16.99 -12.78 6.97
N ALA A 562 -16.02 -13.30 6.22
CA ALA A 562 -15.91 -14.74 5.92
C ALA A 562 -15.60 -15.57 7.17
N ILE A 563 -14.83 -15.03 8.12
CA ILE A 563 -14.58 -15.65 9.44
C ILE A 563 -15.85 -15.64 10.29
N GLU A 564 -16.59 -14.53 10.34
CA GLU A 564 -17.82 -14.42 11.14
C GLU A 564 -18.97 -15.34 10.69
N HIS A 565 -18.88 -15.91 9.49
CA HIS A 565 -19.84 -16.88 8.95
C HIS A 565 -19.21 -18.27 8.72
N ASP A 566 -17.94 -18.45 9.12
CA ASP A 566 -17.21 -19.71 9.05
C ASP A 566 -17.11 -20.35 7.65
N HIS A 567 -16.87 -19.52 6.64
CA HIS A 567 -16.74 -19.94 5.24
C HIS A 567 -15.28 -20.23 4.89
N HIS A 568 -14.77 -21.37 5.36
CA HIS A 568 -13.35 -21.77 5.24
C HIS A 568 -12.79 -21.72 3.81
N GLU A 569 -13.56 -22.09 2.78
CA GLU A 569 -13.11 -21.99 1.39
C GLU A 569 -13.03 -20.54 0.88
N ILE A 570 -13.90 -19.64 1.37
CA ILE A 570 -13.80 -18.20 1.07
C ILE A 570 -12.56 -17.61 1.75
N ILE A 571 -12.30 -17.98 3.01
CA ILE A 571 -11.08 -17.57 3.74
C ILE A 571 -9.84 -17.92 2.92
N LYS A 572 -9.67 -19.18 2.49
CA LYS A 572 -8.55 -19.62 1.64
C LYS A 572 -8.42 -18.79 0.35
N VAL A 573 -9.53 -18.49 -0.33
CA VAL A 573 -9.54 -17.69 -1.57
C VAL A 573 -9.13 -16.24 -1.34
N LEU A 574 -9.59 -15.61 -0.26
CA LEU A 574 -9.22 -14.24 0.07
C LEU A 574 -7.72 -14.14 0.41
N LEU A 575 -7.17 -15.12 1.16
CA LEU A 575 -5.75 -15.19 1.47
C LEU A 575 -4.88 -15.40 0.21
N GLN A 576 -5.36 -16.20 -0.76
CA GLN A 576 -4.72 -16.34 -2.08
C GLN A 576 -4.62 -15.00 -2.84
N CYS A 577 -5.61 -14.12 -2.66
CA CYS A 577 -5.60 -12.74 -3.17
C CYS A 577 -4.96 -11.72 -2.21
N GLY A 578 -4.18 -12.18 -1.21
CA GLY A 578 -3.41 -11.32 -0.31
C GLY A 578 -4.17 -10.69 0.84
N ALA A 579 -5.44 -11.04 1.08
CA ALA A 579 -6.10 -10.68 2.33
C ALA A 579 -5.32 -11.19 3.53
N HIS A 580 -5.42 -10.48 4.65
CA HIS A 580 -4.77 -10.81 5.92
C HIS A 580 -5.66 -10.28 7.05
N LEU A 581 -5.51 -10.86 8.24
CA LEU A 581 -6.20 -10.34 9.42
C LEU A 581 -5.75 -8.91 9.70
N HIS A 582 -6.72 -8.01 9.74
CA HIS A 582 -6.52 -6.63 10.13
C HIS A 582 -7.24 -6.38 11.46
N GLY A 583 -6.65 -5.53 12.31
CA GLY A 583 -7.26 -5.01 13.53
C GLY A 583 -6.32 -5.10 14.72
N ASN A 584 -6.83 -4.68 15.90
CA ASN A 584 -6.09 -4.83 17.14
C ASN A 584 -5.97 -6.33 17.50
N ALA A 585 -4.73 -6.78 17.67
CA ALA A 585 -4.33 -8.07 18.22
C ALA A 585 -5.24 -8.53 19.39
N GLN A 586 -5.50 -7.64 20.34
CA GLN A 586 -6.31 -7.88 21.54
C GLN A 586 -7.81 -8.08 21.25
N LEU A 587 -8.35 -7.41 20.22
CA LEU A 587 -9.74 -7.59 19.77
C LEU A 587 -9.92 -8.90 18.99
N ILE A 588 -8.89 -9.35 18.27
CA ILE A 588 -8.86 -10.68 17.67
C ILE A 588 -8.80 -11.73 18.78
N GLY A 589 -7.95 -11.52 19.81
CA GLY A 589 -7.90 -12.31 21.04
C GLY A 589 -9.27 -12.45 21.69
N GLU A 590 -9.97 -11.34 21.96
CA GLU A 590 -11.33 -11.34 22.54
C GLU A 590 -12.33 -12.18 21.73
N ARG A 591 -12.34 -12.06 20.39
CA ARG A 591 -13.24 -12.83 19.52
C ARG A 591 -12.89 -14.33 19.47
N MET A 592 -11.62 -14.69 19.60
CA MET A 592 -11.19 -16.09 19.77
C MET A 592 -11.55 -16.63 21.16
N CYS A 593 -11.42 -15.83 22.21
CA CYS A 593 -11.87 -16.16 23.57
C CYS A 593 -13.39 -16.38 23.63
N ALA A 594 -14.18 -15.59 22.92
CA ALA A 594 -15.63 -15.80 22.77
C ALA A 594 -15.94 -17.10 22.01
N ALA A 595 -15.20 -17.41 20.94
CA ALA A 595 -15.33 -18.68 20.22
C ALA A 595 -14.99 -19.89 21.09
N ALA A 596 -13.92 -19.81 21.89
CA ALA A 596 -13.51 -20.84 22.83
C ALA A 596 -14.51 -21.02 23.99
N THR A 597 -15.07 -19.92 24.52
CA THR A 597 -16.15 -19.93 25.53
C THR A 597 -17.37 -20.70 25.03
N ALA A 598 -17.73 -20.53 23.75
CA ALA A 598 -18.85 -21.22 23.11
C ALA A 598 -18.52 -22.64 22.63
N GLY A 599 -17.28 -23.13 22.77
CA GLY A 599 -16.84 -24.40 22.19
C GLY A 599 -16.89 -24.43 20.66
N ASN A 600 -16.90 -23.27 19.98
CA ASN A 600 -17.11 -23.18 18.54
C ASN A 600 -15.81 -23.51 17.77
N MET A 601 -15.57 -24.81 17.63
CA MET A 601 -14.45 -25.39 16.88
C MET A 601 -14.39 -24.90 15.43
N LYS A 602 -15.54 -24.68 14.78
CA LYS A 602 -15.59 -24.19 13.41
C LYS A 602 -14.99 -22.78 13.31
N ARG A 603 -15.28 -21.93 14.30
CA ARG A 603 -14.75 -20.56 14.43
C ARG A 603 -13.28 -20.51 14.80
N LEU A 604 -12.83 -21.34 15.74
CA LEU A 604 -11.40 -21.44 16.06
C LEU A 604 -10.58 -21.88 14.83
N ARG A 605 -11.10 -22.84 14.04
CA ARG A 605 -10.53 -23.21 12.73
C ARG A 605 -10.58 -22.06 11.70
N SER A 606 -11.64 -21.25 11.68
CA SER A 606 -11.73 -20.06 10.81
C SER A 606 -10.63 -19.03 11.14
N PHE A 607 -10.39 -18.76 12.42
CA PHE A 607 -9.32 -17.86 12.87
C PHE A 607 -7.93 -18.41 12.53
N LEU A 608 -7.65 -19.68 12.84
CA LEU A 608 -6.38 -20.33 12.47
C LEU A 608 -6.13 -20.27 10.96
N LEU A 609 -7.13 -20.62 10.14
CA LEU A 609 -7.01 -20.57 8.67
C LEU A 609 -6.70 -19.16 8.17
N ALA A 610 -7.21 -18.12 8.83
CA ALA A 610 -6.95 -16.72 8.50
C ALA A 610 -5.57 -16.21 9.00
N GLY A 611 -4.77 -17.08 9.64
CA GLY A 611 -3.46 -16.73 10.19
C GLY A 611 -3.50 -16.07 11.58
N ALA A 612 -4.57 -16.27 12.36
CA ALA A 612 -4.63 -15.77 13.71
C ALA A 612 -3.68 -16.53 14.64
N ASP A 613 -2.95 -15.81 15.46
CA ASP A 613 -2.20 -16.35 16.59
C ASP A 613 -3.17 -16.74 17.72
N LEU A 614 -3.32 -18.05 17.95
CA LEU A 614 -4.24 -18.60 18.96
C LEU A 614 -3.77 -18.35 20.42
N SER A 615 -2.57 -17.79 20.62
CA SER A 615 -2.06 -17.38 21.94
C SER A 615 -2.39 -15.92 22.31
N GLN A 616 -3.02 -15.16 21.39
CA GLN A 616 -3.45 -13.77 21.62
C GLN A 616 -4.29 -13.63 22.90
N LYS A 617 -3.99 -12.59 23.68
CA LYS A 617 -4.64 -12.30 24.97
C LYS A 617 -5.78 -11.30 24.83
N ASP A 618 -6.81 -11.45 25.66
CA ASP A 618 -7.87 -10.46 25.85
C ASP A 618 -7.40 -9.27 26.74
N PHE A 619 -8.32 -8.37 27.10
CA PHE A 619 -8.05 -7.27 28.02
C PHE A 619 -7.72 -7.68 29.47
N GLY A 620 -8.04 -8.91 29.87
CA GLY A 620 -7.68 -9.51 31.17
C GLY A 620 -6.39 -10.36 31.13
N GLY A 621 -5.67 -10.36 30.01
CA GLY A 621 -4.45 -11.17 29.83
C GLY A 621 -4.70 -12.67 29.59
N ARG A 622 -5.96 -13.08 29.38
CA ARG A 622 -6.40 -14.47 29.18
C ARG A 622 -6.36 -14.85 27.71
N THR A 623 -5.96 -16.08 27.41
CA THR A 623 -5.94 -16.65 26.05
C THR A 623 -7.20 -17.48 25.79
N PRO A 624 -7.52 -17.85 24.53
CA PRO A 624 -8.60 -18.78 24.22
C PRO A 624 -8.54 -20.10 25.01
N LEU A 625 -7.33 -20.56 25.35
CA LEU A 625 -7.12 -21.77 26.17
C LEU A 625 -7.71 -21.64 27.58
N HIS A 626 -7.60 -20.46 28.20
CA HIS A 626 -8.19 -20.18 29.52
C HIS A 626 -9.71 -20.34 29.48
N PHE A 627 -10.36 -19.81 28.43
CA PHE A 627 -11.81 -19.87 28.28
C PHE A 627 -12.32 -21.27 27.90
N ALA A 628 -11.60 -22.01 27.05
CA ALA A 628 -11.92 -23.40 26.73
C ALA A 628 -11.82 -24.29 27.98
N ALA A 629 -10.78 -24.08 28.81
CA ALA A 629 -10.58 -24.79 30.07
C ALA A 629 -11.67 -24.50 31.10
N LEU A 630 -11.99 -23.21 31.31
CA LEU A 630 -13.04 -22.74 32.23
C LEU A 630 -14.43 -23.30 31.90
N HIS A 631 -14.73 -23.53 30.62
CA HIS A 631 -16.05 -24.02 30.15
C HIS A 631 -16.05 -25.53 29.79
N ASN A 632 -15.01 -26.28 30.19
CA ASN A 632 -14.89 -27.73 29.99
C ASN A 632 -14.93 -28.20 28.51
N HIS A 633 -14.44 -27.39 27.56
CA HIS A 633 -14.42 -27.72 26.12
C HIS A 633 -13.16 -28.48 25.71
N ALA A 634 -13.14 -29.80 25.94
CA ALA A 634 -11.96 -30.63 25.70
C ALA A 634 -11.44 -30.59 24.24
N GLU A 635 -12.30 -30.66 23.22
CA GLU A 635 -11.86 -30.58 21.81
C GLU A 635 -11.17 -29.25 21.50
N ALA A 636 -11.66 -28.14 22.09
CA ALA A 636 -11.06 -26.82 21.91
C ALA A 636 -9.69 -26.72 22.58
N ILE A 637 -9.51 -27.34 23.75
CA ILE A 637 -8.21 -27.41 24.44
C ILE A 637 -7.20 -28.20 23.61
N GLU A 638 -7.56 -29.40 23.15
CA GLU A 638 -6.71 -30.23 22.30
C GLU A 638 -6.28 -29.47 21.04
N PHE A 639 -7.24 -28.88 20.31
CA PHE A 639 -6.97 -28.08 19.13
C PHE A 639 -6.08 -26.86 19.40
N LEU A 640 -6.30 -26.14 20.50
CA LEU A 640 -5.49 -24.95 20.84
C LEU A 640 -4.04 -25.34 21.19
N LEU A 641 -3.84 -26.42 21.94
CA LEU A 641 -2.52 -26.91 22.33
C LEU A 641 -1.74 -27.48 21.13
N ASP A 642 -2.40 -28.25 20.25
CA ASP A 642 -1.82 -28.77 19.00
C ASP A 642 -1.33 -27.64 18.06
N HIS A 643 -1.90 -26.44 18.19
CA HIS A 643 -1.57 -25.27 17.38
C HIS A 643 -0.83 -24.18 18.18
N GLY A 644 -0.12 -24.57 19.25
CA GLY A 644 0.89 -23.74 19.90
C GLY A 644 0.39 -22.78 20.98
N ALA A 645 -0.82 -22.95 21.50
CA ALA A 645 -1.24 -22.21 22.69
C ALA A 645 -0.38 -22.59 23.90
N ASP A 646 0.16 -21.59 24.61
CA ASP A 646 0.97 -21.80 25.80
C ASP A 646 0.10 -22.26 26.99
N LEU A 647 0.44 -23.43 27.52
CA LEU A 647 -0.20 -24.06 28.69
C LEU A 647 0.12 -23.32 30.00
N ASP A 648 1.34 -22.77 30.10
CA ASP A 648 1.88 -22.17 31.33
C ASP A 648 1.56 -20.67 31.41
N CYS A 649 1.01 -20.10 30.34
CA CYS A 649 0.56 -18.73 30.28
C CYS A 649 -0.42 -18.43 31.41
N VAL A 650 -0.15 -17.37 32.17
CA VAL A 650 -1.04 -16.83 33.20
C VAL A 650 -1.80 -15.60 32.72
N ASP A 651 -2.97 -15.37 33.30
CA ASP A 651 -3.74 -14.14 33.19
C ASP A 651 -3.30 -13.05 34.19
N MET A 652 -4.01 -11.91 34.24
CA MET A 652 -3.72 -10.81 35.17
C MET A 652 -3.93 -11.16 36.66
N LEU A 653 -4.58 -12.29 36.98
CA LEU A 653 -4.74 -12.81 38.34
C LEU A 653 -3.72 -13.89 38.69
N GLY A 654 -2.79 -14.21 37.78
CA GLY A 654 -1.80 -15.27 37.96
C GLY A 654 -2.38 -16.68 37.78
N GLN A 655 -3.57 -16.82 37.18
CA GLN A 655 -4.21 -18.11 36.95
C GLN A 655 -3.84 -18.67 35.58
N THR A 656 -3.48 -19.95 35.51
CA THR A 656 -3.33 -20.70 34.25
C THR A 656 -4.68 -21.27 33.81
N ALA A 657 -4.75 -21.74 32.56
CA ALA A 657 -5.90 -22.49 32.06
C ALA A 657 -6.23 -23.72 32.93
N GLY A 658 -5.20 -24.43 33.45
CA GLY A 658 -5.39 -25.57 34.37
C GLY A 658 -6.06 -25.16 35.67
N ASN A 659 -5.61 -24.07 36.30
CA ASN A 659 -6.20 -23.54 37.53
C ASN A 659 -7.68 -23.19 37.35
N LEU A 660 -8.05 -22.64 36.18
CA LEU A 660 -9.43 -22.30 35.84
C LEU A 660 -10.32 -23.52 35.59
N ALA A 661 -9.81 -24.56 34.93
CA ALA A 661 -10.53 -25.84 34.77
C ALA A 661 -10.83 -26.50 36.13
N GLU A 662 -9.85 -26.48 37.04
CA GLU A 662 -10.01 -27.03 38.40
C GLU A 662 -11.03 -26.22 39.21
N ALA A 663 -10.96 -24.89 39.17
CA ALA A 663 -11.91 -24.01 39.85
C ALA A 663 -13.35 -24.14 39.33
N ALA A 664 -13.53 -24.44 38.04
CA ALA A 664 -14.84 -24.70 37.42
C ALA A 664 -15.37 -26.13 37.62
N GLY A 665 -14.56 -27.05 38.15
CA GLY A 665 -14.93 -28.46 38.30
C GLY A 665 -14.93 -29.26 37.00
N GLY A 666 -14.21 -28.81 35.97
CA GLY A 666 -14.10 -29.50 34.67
C GLY A 666 -13.25 -30.76 34.77
N VAL A 667 -13.87 -31.90 35.12
CA VAL A 667 -13.16 -33.17 35.37
C VAL A 667 -12.36 -33.64 34.16
N ASP A 668 -12.96 -33.56 32.97
CA ASP A 668 -12.34 -34.04 31.72
C ASP A 668 -11.21 -33.11 31.27
N THR A 669 -11.42 -31.79 31.32
CA THR A 669 -10.39 -30.81 30.92
C THR A 669 -9.23 -30.74 31.91
N THR A 670 -9.51 -30.79 33.22
CA THR A 670 -8.47 -30.92 34.25
C THR A 670 -7.62 -32.18 34.02
N ARG A 671 -8.26 -33.33 33.76
CA ARG A 671 -7.56 -34.58 33.49
C ARG A 671 -6.73 -34.48 32.20
N PHE A 672 -7.28 -33.90 31.14
CA PHE A 672 -6.60 -33.72 29.86
C PHE A 672 -5.35 -32.83 30.01
N LEU A 673 -5.50 -31.64 30.62
CA LEU A 673 -4.41 -30.68 30.82
C LEU A 673 -3.28 -31.28 31.68
N ARG A 674 -3.61 -31.98 32.77
CA ARG A 674 -2.62 -32.69 33.61
C ARG A 674 -1.87 -33.79 32.84
N LEU A 675 -2.58 -34.57 32.02
CA LEU A 675 -1.94 -35.60 31.17
C LEU A 675 -1.07 -34.98 30.07
N TYR A 676 -1.45 -33.82 29.53
CA TYR A 676 -0.67 -33.10 28.53
C TYR A 676 0.62 -32.53 29.14
N SER A 677 0.57 -31.93 30.33
CA SER A 677 1.75 -31.46 31.07
C SER A 677 2.74 -32.62 31.32
N ALA A 678 2.25 -33.74 31.85
CA ALA A 678 3.10 -34.91 32.13
C ALA A 678 3.72 -35.52 30.86
N LYS A 679 3.06 -35.45 29.69
CA LYS A 679 3.67 -35.85 28.41
C LYS A 679 4.78 -34.90 28.00
N ARG A 680 4.56 -33.59 28.12
CA ARG A 680 5.55 -32.54 27.78
C ARG A 680 6.82 -32.68 28.62
N GLU A 681 6.69 -32.84 29.94
CA GLU A 681 7.82 -33.05 30.85
C GLU A 681 8.65 -34.31 30.52
N ASN A 682 7.99 -35.42 30.17
CA ASN A 682 8.69 -36.64 29.75
C ASN A 682 9.36 -36.50 28.36
N SER A 683 8.82 -35.65 27.47
CA SER A 683 9.44 -35.40 26.16
C SER A 683 10.70 -34.53 26.26
N SER A 684 10.73 -33.49 27.10
CA SER A 684 11.91 -32.64 27.29
C SER A 684 13.06 -33.35 28.01
N ALA A 685 12.75 -34.25 28.94
CA ALA A 685 13.73 -35.11 29.61
C ALA A 685 14.44 -36.09 28.65
N ASN A 686 13.77 -36.55 27.58
CA ASN A 686 14.35 -37.47 26.60
C ASN A 686 15.17 -36.77 25.49
N THR A 687 15.10 -35.44 25.37
CA THR A 687 15.93 -34.64 24.45
C THR A 687 17.16 -34.01 25.13
N SER A 688 17.42 -34.34 26.39
CA SER A 688 18.54 -33.81 27.19
C SER A 688 19.53 -34.90 27.65
N LEU A 689 19.52 -36.04 26.94
CA LEU A 689 20.49 -37.15 26.98
C LEU A 689 21.12 -37.33 25.60
#